data_AF-A0A0D1CFC1-F1
#
_entry.id   AF-A0A0D1CFC1-F1
#
_cell.length_a   1.000
_cell.length_b   1.000
_cell.length_c   1.000
_cell.angle_alpha   90.00
_cell.angle_beta   90.00
_cell.angle_gamma   90.00
#
_symmetry.space_group_name_H-M   'P 1'
#
loop_
_entity.id
_entity.type
_entity.pdbx_description
1 polymer ?
#
loop_
_entity_poly.entity_id
_entity_poly.type
_entity_poly.pdbx_seq_one_letter_code
_entity_poly.pdbx_strand_id
1 'polypeptide(L)'
;MRSFTPALVASLVSALLLAPAALADVTLTPARSIASAGSTVSNAISPSYAGFGIEPSDLFVYTGTTSANQLTFNLLSNLANYTGAPPHIRIGGNAGDTMLYDQSVTAYALQPNPSASGQGNARPSDYYLFGDNYFKVMNYFPKGTPITYGLNLAYQGSDALQRIVEQASAAFDNIGTDDNGAKLFSLEIGNEPDLYIDLGYRSPDWTPTQFGNEWASRAEAIYQQTLKQRNVNSDFFEVAATATTASKNGQPFRIANLVGNSQGVAADNGIYVAGWNQHDYFYYINVSPFNLTLSYLLDLSNTANQFREWANQVGQAIVTGKPYYLREMGSVGPNGLPGISETFGNALWTLNFFFYAASIKVDSVQMHMTQYSQAAPWQTNYMGGKGPHVRPTYYAWAAWAQIIGPTCNSQVAPIPLSNQPSSYSNRLGAYGVYRANTLTSVVMINTQLYYSSSSYPSYQNFVLSLPSLAGQTVYLSTLYADGVDSTSNVQWNGISYEQSGTGQPRTVNGTQWTMTVGTDGTLTVPVRDSQIVVASTVRLGRESVGAQNCQNIAAPGLGSTSSGTGTGTSSGGKPAPTFKSTTGFKSDMPLSMTAIIAIAASCGALLILLLGLFVWCCVRSCKKRDARKARAAAILKTPPRHDDHPLLESHSAEESFASFPAYQKAPGHREWDSPMTSVSHGQQIHPSTSYANVQPEYDWTAPAGHQPRPSASQRSTPQMQQYYFHQQQNPVYLQSPYQSHVQSHAQSQYEQSQYSHSYNDARAF
;
A
#
# COMPACT_ATOMS: atom_id res chain seq x y z
N MET A 1 54.24 73.02 2.69
CA MET A 1 52.99 73.42 2.00
C MET A 1 52.33 72.17 1.46
N ARG A 2 51.03 71.88 1.61
CA ARG A 2 49.98 72.46 2.47
C ARG A 2 49.30 71.28 3.21
N SER A 3 48.75 71.54 4.40
CA SER A 3 47.89 70.59 5.13
C SER A 3 46.50 70.48 4.47
N PHE A 4 45.72 69.42 4.77
CA PHE A 4 44.46 69.54 5.54
C PHE A 4 43.77 68.17 5.79
N THR A 5 43.56 67.87 7.08
CA THR A 5 42.48 67.08 7.75
C THR A 5 41.84 65.82 7.11
N PRO A 6 41.66 64.73 7.91
CA PRO A 6 40.79 63.61 7.56
C PRO A 6 39.31 63.91 7.86
N ALA A 7 38.39 63.11 7.28
CA ALA A 7 36.98 63.07 7.65
C ALA A 7 36.54 61.65 8.00
N LEU A 8 35.96 61.48 9.19
CA LEU A 8 35.20 60.30 9.59
C LEU A 8 33.71 60.50 9.22
N VAL A 9 32.86 59.50 9.52
CA VAL A 9 31.39 59.50 9.30
C VAL A 9 31.00 59.24 7.82
N ALA A 10 30.06 58.36 7.47
CA ALA A 10 29.17 57.51 8.29
C ALA A 10 29.27 56.02 7.92
N SER A 11 29.13 55.16 8.92
CA SER A 11 28.61 53.79 8.75
C SER A 11 27.13 53.80 9.12
N LEU A 12 26.22 53.36 8.24
CA LEU A 12 24.84 52.98 8.58
C LEU A 12 24.17 52.24 7.40
N VAL A 13 23.61 51.05 7.70
CA VAL A 13 22.58 50.30 6.96
C VAL A 13 22.63 50.24 5.43
N SER A 14 23.20 49.15 4.90
CA SER A 14 22.52 48.29 3.91
C SER A 14 23.07 46.85 3.91
N ALA A 15 23.43 46.34 5.09
CA ALA A 15 23.38 44.91 5.31
C ALA A 15 21.90 44.54 5.48
N LEU A 16 21.23 44.15 4.38
CA LEU A 16 19.97 43.41 4.52
C LEU A 16 20.30 42.10 5.24
N LEU A 17 19.94 42.04 6.50
CA LEU A 17 19.80 40.78 7.21
C LEU A 17 18.73 39.99 6.47
N LEU A 18 19.16 39.06 5.62
CA LEU A 18 18.41 37.84 5.33
C LEU A 18 18.35 37.06 6.65
N ALA A 19 17.53 37.53 7.58
CA ALA A 19 17.04 36.71 8.66
C ALA A 19 16.43 35.47 7.99
N PRO A 20 16.83 34.24 8.37
CA PRO A 20 16.16 33.05 7.85
C PRO A 20 14.67 33.21 8.18
N ALA A 21 13.84 33.21 7.15
CA ALA A 21 12.40 33.39 7.33
C ALA A 21 11.92 32.28 8.25
N ALA A 22 11.50 32.63 9.46
CA ALA A 22 11.07 31.65 10.45
C ALA A 22 9.93 30.84 9.84
N LEU A 23 10.16 29.54 9.66
CA LEU A 23 9.16 28.62 9.14
C LEU A 23 7.92 28.72 10.03
N ALA A 24 6.74 28.87 9.41
CA ALA A 24 5.52 28.98 10.17
C ALA A 24 5.32 27.72 11.03
N ASP A 25 5.01 27.91 12.31
CA ASP A 25 4.72 26.82 13.23
C ASP A 25 3.48 26.05 12.76
N VAL A 26 3.61 24.73 12.61
CA VAL A 26 2.52 23.87 12.16
C VAL A 26 1.67 23.50 13.36
N THR A 27 0.41 23.93 13.34
CA THR A 27 -0.51 23.81 14.47
C THR A 27 -1.40 22.59 14.32
N LEU A 28 -1.61 21.88 15.43
CA LEU A 28 -2.49 20.71 15.48
C LEU A 28 -3.20 20.61 16.84
N THR A 29 -4.44 20.15 16.81
CA THR A 29 -5.23 19.86 18.01
C THR A 29 -5.62 18.38 18.01
N PRO A 30 -4.81 17.52 18.63
CA PRO A 30 -5.16 16.11 18.85
C PRO A 30 -6.48 16.01 19.61
N ALA A 31 -7.38 15.13 19.20
CA ALA A 31 -8.60 14.91 19.96
C ALA A 31 -8.26 14.23 21.30
N ARG A 32 -9.00 14.54 22.37
CA ARG A 32 -8.75 13.94 23.71
C ARG A 32 -9.08 12.43 23.78
N SER A 33 -9.99 11.99 22.92
CA SER A 33 -10.57 10.64 22.90
C SER A 33 -10.91 10.19 21.48
N ILE A 34 -10.91 8.88 21.21
CA ILE A 34 -11.14 8.38 19.83
C ILE A 34 -12.56 8.71 19.35
N ALA A 35 -13.55 8.73 20.25
CA ALA A 35 -14.92 9.18 19.97
C ALA A 35 -15.02 10.66 19.53
N SER A 36 -13.97 11.46 19.71
CA SER A 36 -13.86 12.84 19.26
C SER A 36 -12.89 13.05 18.09
N ALA A 37 -12.29 11.98 17.55
CA ALA A 37 -11.25 12.04 16.52
C ALA A 37 -11.78 12.07 15.06
N GLY A 38 -13.11 12.13 14.88
CA GLY A 38 -13.77 12.16 13.56
C GLY A 38 -14.17 10.77 13.05
N SER A 39 -14.42 10.66 11.74
CA SER A 39 -14.90 9.44 11.09
C SER A 39 -13.80 8.48 10.63
N THR A 40 -12.60 9.02 10.35
CA THR A 40 -11.43 8.28 9.85
C THR A 40 -10.63 7.71 11.02
N VAL A 41 -11.24 6.71 11.68
CA VAL A 41 -10.75 6.06 12.90
C VAL A 41 -10.51 4.59 12.60
N SER A 42 -9.36 4.04 12.98
CA SER A 42 -9.06 2.62 12.80
C SER A 42 -9.99 1.72 13.62
N ASN A 43 -10.10 0.46 13.19
CA ASN A 43 -10.52 -0.61 14.10
C ASN A 43 -9.49 -0.78 15.24
N ALA A 44 -9.80 -1.57 16.26
CA ALA A 44 -8.81 -1.88 17.31
C ALA A 44 -7.62 -2.62 16.69
N ILE A 45 -6.42 -2.06 16.84
CA ILE A 45 -5.22 -2.54 16.13
C ILE A 45 -4.79 -3.89 16.70
N SER A 46 -4.69 -4.89 15.82
CA SER A 46 -4.13 -6.20 16.15
C SER A 46 -2.65 -6.08 16.52
N PRO A 47 -2.17 -6.77 17.58
CA PRO A 47 -0.74 -6.94 17.87
C PRO A 47 0.09 -7.43 16.67
N SER A 48 -0.54 -8.18 15.76
CA SER A 48 0.06 -8.80 14.59
C SER A 48 -0.09 -7.98 13.29
N TYR A 49 -0.70 -6.78 13.37
CA TYR A 49 -1.12 -5.94 12.23
C TYR A 49 -0.06 -5.74 11.15
N ALA A 50 1.12 -5.28 11.54
CA ALA A 50 2.23 -5.02 10.64
C ALA A 50 3.06 -6.31 10.53
N GLY A 51 2.81 -7.06 9.46
CA GLY A 51 3.42 -8.36 9.23
C GLY A 51 4.16 -8.44 7.90
N PHE A 52 4.33 -9.66 7.40
CA PHE A 52 5.15 -9.96 6.22
C PHE A 52 4.48 -10.99 5.32
N GLY A 53 4.55 -10.78 4.01
CA GLY A 53 4.28 -11.79 2.98
C GLY A 53 5.60 -12.46 2.60
N ILE A 54 5.61 -13.77 2.39
CA ILE A 54 6.80 -14.54 2.01
C ILE A 54 6.47 -15.39 0.80
N GLU A 55 7.22 -15.17 -0.27
CA GLU A 55 7.13 -15.95 -1.51
C GLU A 55 7.45 -17.44 -1.23
N PRO A 56 6.61 -18.40 -1.64
CA PRO A 56 6.78 -19.81 -1.27
C PRO A 56 8.15 -20.43 -1.63
N SER A 57 8.79 -19.99 -2.72
CA SER A 57 10.13 -20.45 -3.08
C SER A 57 11.21 -20.12 -2.05
N ASP A 58 10.98 -19.08 -1.24
CA ASP A 58 11.98 -18.48 -0.37
C ASP A 58 11.73 -18.79 1.12
N LEU A 59 10.68 -19.54 1.45
CA LEU A 59 10.32 -19.88 2.84
C LEU A 59 11.51 -20.40 3.65
N PHE A 60 12.29 -21.32 3.08
CA PHE A 60 13.43 -21.95 3.75
C PHE A 60 14.58 -20.99 4.07
N VAL A 61 14.77 -19.89 3.33
CA VAL A 61 15.80 -18.89 3.73
C VAL A 61 15.32 -18.04 4.90
N TYR A 62 14.01 -17.82 5.03
CA TYR A 62 13.42 -17.09 6.15
C TYR A 62 13.22 -17.92 7.41
N THR A 63 12.82 -19.18 7.28
CA THR A 63 12.58 -20.10 8.42
C THR A 63 13.81 -20.90 8.84
N GLY A 64 14.67 -21.29 7.91
CA GLY A 64 15.66 -22.35 8.11
C GLY A 64 15.13 -23.72 7.66
N THR A 65 15.81 -24.81 8.04
CA THR A 65 15.49 -26.18 7.57
C THR A 65 15.52 -27.22 8.67
N THR A 66 16.68 -27.50 9.27
CA THR A 66 16.83 -28.38 10.44
C THR A 66 16.97 -27.60 11.76
N SER A 67 17.03 -26.28 11.67
CA SER A 67 17.05 -25.32 12.77
C SER A 67 16.53 -23.97 12.29
N ALA A 68 16.09 -23.12 13.22
CA ALA A 68 15.56 -21.81 12.92
C ALA A 68 16.62 -20.86 12.32
N ASN A 69 16.23 -20.01 11.37
CA ASN A 69 17.04 -18.85 11.00
C ASN A 69 17.05 -17.85 12.18
N GLN A 70 18.15 -17.82 12.93
CA GLN A 70 18.24 -17.05 14.16
C GLN A 70 18.05 -15.53 13.95
N LEU A 71 18.41 -14.99 12.78
CA LEU A 71 18.19 -13.57 12.47
C LEU A 71 16.69 -13.28 12.35
N THR A 72 15.97 -14.06 11.53
CA THR A 72 14.49 -13.96 11.43
C THR A 72 13.84 -14.16 12.80
N PHE A 73 14.21 -15.23 13.52
CA PHE A 73 13.63 -15.54 14.83
C PHE A 73 13.80 -14.38 15.83
N ASN A 74 15.00 -13.80 15.92
CA ASN A 74 15.27 -12.66 16.81
C ASN A 74 14.44 -11.44 16.40
N LEU A 75 14.40 -11.10 15.12
CA LEU A 75 13.70 -9.91 14.62
C LEU A 75 12.18 -10.00 14.81
N LEU A 76 11.57 -11.17 14.56
CA LEU A 76 10.15 -11.40 14.83
C LEU A 76 9.86 -11.44 16.34
N SER A 77 10.75 -12.00 17.16
CA SER A 77 10.61 -12.05 18.63
C SER A 77 10.67 -10.67 19.26
N ASN A 78 11.51 -9.76 18.76
CA ASN A 78 11.53 -8.36 19.22
C ASN A 78 10.17 -7.69 19.05
N LEU A 79 9.54 -7.86 17.88
CA LEU A 79 8.23 -7.28 17.59
C LEU A 79 7.17 -7.88 18.51
N ALA A 80 7.18 -9.21 18.70
CA ALA A 80 6.31 -9.90 19.65
C ALA A 80 6.47 -9.38 21.10
N ASN A 81 7.69 -9.06 21.53
CA ASN A 81 7.97 -8.48 22.85
C ASN A 81 7.44 -7.04 23.02
N TYR A 82 7.12 -6.33 21.92
CA TYR A 82 6.59 -4.97 21.97
C TYR A 82 5.06 -4.91 21.84
N THR A 83 4.43 -5.82 21.07
CA THR A 83 2.96 -5.86 20.88
C THR A 83 2.26 -6.98 21.67
N GLY A 84 3.00 -7.92 22.26
CA GLY A 84 2.45 -9.05 23.01
C GLY A 84 2.07 -10.27 22.17
N ALA A 85 2.16 -10.21 20.84
CA ALA A 85 2.07 -11.37 19.96
C ALA A 85 2.89 -11.14 18.67
N PRO A 86 3.39 -12.19 18.00
CA PRO A 86 4.23 -12.00 16.81
C PRO A 86 3.46 -11.39 15.63
N PRO A 87 4.16 -10.73 14.69
CA PRO A 87 3.59 -10.26 13.42
C PRO A 87 2.98 -11.40 12.61
N HIS A 88 1.92 -11.09 11.86
CA HIS A 88 1.26 -12.05 10.97
C HIS A 88 2.13 -12.36 9.75
N ILE A 89 2.28 -13.64 9.43
CA ILE A 89 3.03 -14.11 8.26
C ILE A 89 2.06 -14.69 7.24
N ARG A 90 2.09 -14.21 5.99
CA ARG A 90 1.39 -14.83 4.85
C ARG A 90 2.40 -15.60 4.01
N ILE A 91 2.15 -16.88 3.76
CA ILE A 91 2.93 -17.72 2.86
C ILE A 91 2.12 -17.92 1.59
N GLY A 92 2.50 -17.20 0.54
CA GLY A 92 1.74 -17.09 -0.71
C GLY A 92 2.43 -16.11 -1.65
N GLY A 93 2.00 -16.10 -2.90
CA GLY A 93 2.70 -15.45 -4.01
C GLY A 93 2.60 -16.31 -5.26
N ASN A 94 3.24 -15.87 -6.34
CA ASN A 94 3.12 -16.51 -7.65
C ASN A 94 3.65 -17.96 -7.68
N ALA A 95 4.60 -18.32 -6.81
CA ALA A 95 5.06 -19.70 -6.67
C ALA A 95 3.98 -20.63 -6.07
N GLY A 96 3.03 -20.11 -5.29
CA GLY A 96 1.97 -20.91 -4.66
C GLY A 96 1.06 -21.62 -5.65
N ASP A 97 0.78 -20.97 -6.78
CA ASP A 97 0.02 -21.52 -7.91
C ASP A 97 0.90 -22.35 -8.88
N THR A 98 2.16 -22.64 -8.52
CA THR A 98 3.08 -23.49 -9.32
C THR A 98 3.56 -24.73 -8.56
N MET A 99 3.03 -25.00 -7.36
CA MET A 99 3.48 -26.09 -6.50
C MET A 99 2.33 -27.02 -6.07
N LEU A 100 2.57 -28.33 -6.09
CA LEU A 100 1.64 -29.36 -5.61
C LEU A 100 2.20 -30.05 -4.37
N TYR A 101 1.30 -30.42 -3.46
CA TYR A 101 1.65 -31.23 -2.31
C TYR A 101 1.81 -32.72 -2.72
N ASP A 102 2.87 -33.34 -2.22
CA ASP A 102 3.15 -34.75 -2.30
C ASP A 102 3.85 -35.21 -1.00
N GLN A 103 3.20 -36.10 -0.24
CA GLN A 103 3.70 -36.55 1.06
C GLN A 103 5.02 -37.33 0.97
N SER A 104 5.38 -37.87 -0.20
CA SER A 104 6.67 -38.55 -0.39
C SER A 104 7.87 -37.60 -0.40
N VAL A 105 7.65 -36.30 -0.65
CA VAL A 105 8.70 -35.28 -0.70
C VAL A 105 9.11 -34.86 0.72
N THR A 106 10.05 -35.63 1.27
CA THR A 106 10.64 -35.41 2.61
C THR A 106 11.81 -34.41 2.63
N ALA A 107 12.16 -33.81 1.49
CA ALA A 107 13.23 -32.82 1.41
C ALA A 107 12.81 -31.43 1.93
N TYR A 108 13.75 -30.68 2.48
CA TYR A 108 13.60 -29.23 2.75
C TYR A 108 13.87 -28.40 1.49
N ALA A 109 13.11 -28.68 0.42
CA ALA A 109 13.23 -28.02 -0.88
C ALA A 109 11.92 -28.14 -1.67
N LEU A 110 11.64 -27.17 -2.54
CA LEU A 110 10.72 -27.36 -3.66
C LEU A 110 11.46 -28.18 -4.72
N GLN A 111 10.96 -29.37 -5.05
CA GLN A 111 11.56 -30.25 -6.06
C GLN A 111 10.90 -30.01 -7.41
N PRO A 112 11.63 -29.82 -8.53
CA PRO A 112 11.02 -29.74 -9.85
C PRO A 112 10.23 -31.01 -10.18
N ASN A 113 8.98 -30.87 -10.60
CA ASN A 113 8.14 -31.99 -11.01
C ASN A 113 8.69 -32.60 -12.31
N PRO A 114 9.12 -33.87 -12.33
CA PRO A 114 9.70 -34.51 -13.51
C PRO A 114 8.67 -34.83 -14.61
N SER A 115 7.38 -34.60 -14.36
CA SER A 115 6.29 -34.84 -15.31
C SER A 115 5.21 -33.75 -15.20
N ALA A 116 5.65 -32.49 -15.09
CA ALA A 116 4.77 -31.32 -15.10
C ALA A 116 3.88 -31.28 -16.36
N SER A 117 2.60 -30.99 -16.15
CA SER A 117 1.49 -31.12 -17.10
C SER A 117 0.45 -30.01 -16.98
N GLY A 118 0.56 -29.17 -15.94
CA GLY A 118 -0.31 -28.03 -15.69
C GLY A 118 -0.18 -26.94 -16.76
N GLN A 119 -1.18 -26.06 -16.81
CA GLN A 119 -1.17 -24.90 -17.71
C GLN A 119 -0.26 -23.79 -17.16
N GLY A 120 0.28 -22.94 -18.03
CA GLY A 120 1.03 -21.74 -17.64
C GLY A 120 2.10 -21.31 -18.65
N ASN A 121 2.22 -20.00 -18.87
CA ASN A 121 3.08 -19.39 -19.89
C ASN A 121 4.57 -19.38 -19.50
N ALA A 122 4.88 -19.14 -18.22
CA ALA A 122 6.25 -19.00 -17.72
C ALA A 122 6.70 -20.20 -16.86
N ARG A 123 5.76 -20.80 -16.12
CA ARG A 123 5.88 -22.07 -15.38
C ARG A 123 4.50 -22.75 -15.44
N PRO A 124 4.43 -24.09 -15.57
CA PRO A 124 3.17 -24.81 -15.42
C PRO A 124 2.70 -24.77 -13.95
N SER A 125 1.40 -24.89 -13.72
CA SER A 125 0.82 -24.83 -12.37
C SER A 125 1.16 -26.02 -11.45
N ASP A 126 1.87 -27.04 -11.96
CA ASP A 126 2.44 -28.17 -11.21
C ASP A 126 3.98 -28.26 -11.30
N TYR A 127 4.66 -27.14 -11.55
CA TYR A 127 6.12 -27.07 -11.74
C TYR A 127 6.95 -27.62 -10.56
N TYR A 128 6.47 -27.49 -9.33
CA TYR A 128 7.15 -27.95 -8.11
C TYR A 128 6.32 -28.98 -7.34
N LEU A 129 7.02 -29.90 -6.65
CA LEU A 129 6.49 -30.80 -5.63
C LEU A 129 7.11 -30.46 -4.26
N PHE A 130 6.31 -30.57 -3.19
CA PHE A 130 6.74 -30.38 -1.81
C PHE A 130 5.92 -31.23 -0.84
N GLY A 131 6.47 -31.55 0.32
CA GLY A 131 5.79 -32.33 1.36
C GLY A 131 5.87 -31.70 2.74
N ASP A 132 5.44 -32.46 3.74
CA ASP A 132 5.40 -32.17 5.19
C ASP A 132 6.47 -31.18 5.72
N ASN A 133 7.73 -31.38 5.34
CA ASN A 133 8.86 -30.61 5.87
C ASN A 133 8.84 -29.13 5.45
N TYR A 134 8.15 -28.79 4.36
CA TYR A 134 7.84 -27.41 3.97
C TYR A 134 6.90 -26.72 4.97
N PHE A 135 5.93 -27.44 5.53
CA PHE A 135 5.04 -26.91 6.56
C PHE A 135 5.74 -26.85 7.93
N LYS A 136 6.50 -27.88 8.29
CA LYS A 136 7.12 -28.00 9.62
C LYS A 136 8.09 -26.86 9.94
N VAL A 137 8.80 -26.30 8.95
CA VAL A 137 9.70 -25.16 9.17
C VAL A 137 8.98 -23.86 9.58
N MET A 138 7.66 -23.73 9.34
CA MET A 138 6.88 -22.60 9.85
C MET A 138 6.78 -22.61 11.39
N ASN A 139 7.00 -23.76 12.04
CA ASN A 139 7.09 -23.86 13.49
C ASN A 139 8.39 -23.26 14.07
N TYR A 140 9.35 -22.86 13.22
CA TYR A 140 10.53 -22.08 13.63
C TYR A 140 10.25 -20.57 13.72
N PHE A 141 9.06 -20.09 13.36
CA PHE A 141 8.63 -18.74 13.74
C PHE A 141 8.26 -18.69 15.24
N PRO A 142 8.33 -17.51 15.90
CA PRO A 142 8.03 -17.40 17.33
C PRO A 142 6.64 -17.91 17.73
N LYS A 143 6.54 -18.36 18.98
CA LYS A 143 5.32 -18.92 19.58
C LYS A 143 4.09 -18.06 19.32
N GLY A 144 3.11 -18.63 18.63
CA GLY A 144 1.85 -17.96 18.30
C GLY A 144 1.87 -17.04 17.08
N THR A 145 2.92 -17.06 16.25
CA THR A 145 2.89 -16.39 14.93
C THR A 145 1.67 -16.85 14.12
N PRO A 146 0.73 -15.97 13.74
CA PRO A 146 -0.38 -16.35 12.89
C PRO A 146 0.08 -16.49 11.44
N ILE A 147 -0.30 -17.62 10.83
CA ILE A 147 0.05 -18.01 9.45
C ILE A 147 -1.21 -17.99 8.58
N THR A 148 -1.21 -17.20 7.51
CA THR A 148 -2.11 -17.42 6.37
C THR A 148 -1.35 -18.20 5.31
N TYR A 149 -1.93 -19.28 4.78
CA TYR A 149 -1.26 -20.16 3.81
C TYR A 149 -2.04 -20.29 2.51
N GLY A 150 -1.35 -20.08 1.38
CA GLY A 150 -1.92 -20.18 0.03
C GLY A 150 -1.95 -21.60 -0.54
N LEU A 151 -3.12 -21.96 -1.07
CA LEU A 151 -3.40 -23.22 -1.76
C LEU A 151 -3.44 -23.01 -3.27
N ASN A 152 -2.99 -24.00 -4.05
CA ASN A 152 -2.90 -23.91 -5.50
C ASN A 152 -4.31 -24.03 -6.14
N LEU A 153 -4.74 -22.97 -6.81
CA LEU A 153 -5.97 -22.91 -7.61
C LEU A 153 -5.66 -22.96 -9.11
N ALA A 154 -4.48 -22.51 -9.55
CA ALA A 154 -4.11 -22.50 -10.96
C ALA A 154 -4.07 -23.92 -11.57
N TYR A 155 -3.82 -24.95 -10.77
CA TYR A 155 -3.81 -26.35 -11.21
C TYR A 155 -5.21 -26.88 -11.60
N GLN A 156 -5.28 -27.52 -12.77
CA GLN A 156 -6.51 -28.01 -13.40
C GLN A 156 -6.41 -29.49 -13.82
N GLY A 157 -5.53 -30.27 -13.18
CA GLY A 157 -5.53 -31.73 -13.32
C GLY A 157 -6.87 -32.33 -12.90
N SER A 158 -7.18 -33.54 -13.38
CA SER A 158 -8.41 -34.26 -12.99
C SER A 158 -8.46 -34.61 -11.50
N ASP A 159 -7.31 -34.56 -10.81
CA ASP A 159 -7.12 -34.71 -9.37
C ASP A 159 -7.01 -33.37 -8.61
N ALA A 160 -7.17 -32.20 -9.25
CA ALA A 160 -6.95 -30.90 -8.60
C ALA A 160 -7.80 -30.68 -7.33
N LEU A 161 -9.04 -31.20 -7.29
CA LEU A 161 -9.89 -31.13 -6.11
C LEU A 161 -9.39 -32.04 -4.96
N GLN A 162 -8.74 -33.15 -5.27
CA GLN A 162 -8.07 -34.01 -4.30
C GLN A 162 -6.79 -33.33 -3.80
N ARG A 163 -5.93 -32.86 -4.71
CA ARG A 163 -4.65 -32.21 -4.38
C ARG A 163 -4.80 -31.02 -3.44
N ILE A 164 -5.80 -30.16 -3.66
CA ILE A 164 -6.00 -28.98 -2.81
C ILE A 164 -6.52 -29.35 -1.40
N VAL A 165 -7.27 -30.44 -1.28
CA VAL A 165 -7.75 -31.00 0.00
C VAL A 165 -6.63 -31.72 0.75
N GLU A 166 -5.76 -32.43 0.04
CA GLU A 166 -4.54 -33.01 0.59
C GLU A 166 -3.58 -31.92 1.10
N GLN A 167 -3.32 -30.88 0.29
CA GLN A 167 -2.51 -29.72 0.65
C GLN A 167 -3.07 -28.98 1.88
N ALA A 168 -4.39 -28.74 1.92
CA ALA A 168 -5.03 -28.10 3.06
C ALA A 168 -4.99 -28.97 4.33
N SER A 169 -5.15 -30.29 4.19
CA SER A 169 -5.05 -31.21 5.33
C SER A 169 -3.63 -31.28 5.88
N ALA A 170 -2.63 -31.39 5.01
CA ALA A 170 -1.22 -31.35 5.39
C ALA A 170 -0.81 -30.01 6.03
N ALA A 171 -1.43 -28.89 5.64
CA ALA A 171 -1.25 -27.61 6.33
C ALA A 171 -1.75 -27.67 7.78
N PHE A 172 -2.96 -28.20 8.02
CA PHE A 172 -3.50 -28.40 9.38
C PHE A 172 -2.68 -29.40 10.22
N ASP A 173 -2.17 -30.45 9.59
CA ASP A 173 -1.50 -31.56 10.30
C ASP A 173 -0.01 -31.26 10.60
N ASN A 174 0.53 -30.13 10.11
CA ASN A 174 1.92 -29.74 10.28
C ASN A 174 2.16 -28.28 10.75
N ILE A 175 1.29 -27.32 10.43
CA ILE A 175 1.45 -25.91 10.85
C ILE A 175 0.90 -25.73 12.27
N GLY A 176 1.77 -25.38 13.20
CA GLY A 176 1.40 -25.07 14.58
C GLY A 176 1.11 -26.28 15.45
N THR A 177 1.55 -27.47 15.05
CA THR A 177 1.51 -28.69 15.87
C THR A 177 2.60 -28.72 16.95
N ASP A 178 3.60 -27.83 16.89
CA ASP A 178 4.41 -27.45 18.05
C ASP A 178 3.65 -26.40 18.87
N ASP A 179 3.54 -26.61 20.19
CA ASP A 179 2.98 -25.61 21.10
C ASP A 179 3.80 -24.32 21.16
N ASN A 180 5.07 -24.35 20.79
CA ASN A 180 6.00 -23.23 20.79
C ASN A 180 6.24 -22.61 19.41
N GLY A 181 5.62 -23.16 18.35
CA GLY A 181 5.69 -22.63 16.99
C GLY A 181 4.55 -21.67 16.64
N ALA A 182 4.38 -21.47 15.34
CA ALA A 182 3.29 -20.70 14.73
C ALA A 182 1.89 -21.31 14.99
N LYS A 183 0.83 -20.70 14.44
CA LYS A 183 -0.52 -21.28 14.34
C LYS A 183 -1.16 -20.93 13.00
N LEU A 184 -1.80 -21.89 12.35
CA LEU A 184 -2.59 -21.66 11.13
C LEU A 184 -3.81 -20.79 11.46
N PHE A 185 -3.92 -19.63 10.82
CA PHE A 185 -4.94 -18.62 11.07
C PHE A 185 -6.04 -18.63 10.00
N SER A 186 -5.66 -18.79 8.73
CA SER A 186 -6.57 -18.82 7.58
C SER A 186 -5.89 -19.44 6.36
N LEU A 187 -6.69 -19.70 5.31
CA LEU A 187 -6.21 -20.22 4.03
C LEU A 187 -6.55 -19.24 2.89
N GLU A 188 -5.65 -19.09 1.92
CA GLU A 188 -5.93 -18.47 0.62
C GLU A 188 -6.12 -19.58 -0.43
N ILE A 189 -6.95 -19.34 -1.44
CA ILE A 189 -7.17 -20.28 -2.55
C ILE A 189 -6.87 -19.52 -3.85
N GLY A 190 -5.71 -19.83 -4.43
CA GLY A 190 -5.12 -19.09 -5.54
C GLY A 190 -4.39 -17.81 -5.13
N ASN A 191 -3.56 -17.30 -6.04
CA ASN A 191 -2.83 -16.06 -5.95
C ASN A 191 -3.02 -15.26 -7.25
N GLU A 192 -3.53 -14.04 -7.15
CA GLU A 192 -3.67 -13.10 -8.28
C GLU A 192 -4.50 -13.67 -9.45
N PRO A 193 -5.75 -14.10 -9.19
CA PRO A 193 -6.65 -14.67 -10.22
C PRO A 193 -7.01 -13.67 -11.33
N ASP A 194 -6.77 -12.37 -11.11
CA ASP A 194 -6.85 -11.31 -12.12
C ASP A 194 -5.71 -11.37 -13.15
N LEU A 195 -4.62 -12.07 -12.86
CA LEU A 195 -3.49 -12.31 -13.77
C LEU A 195 -3.55 -13.67 -14.49
N TYR A 196 -4.50 -14.54 -14.18
CA TYR A 196 -4.54 -15.93 -14.71
C TYR A 196 -4.60 -16.03 -16.25
N ILE A 197 -5.07 -14.99 -16.95
CA ILE A 197 -5.02 -14.91 -18.43
C ILE A 197 -3.58 -14.63 -18.89
N ASP A 198 -2.96 -13.57 -18.38
CA ASP A 198 -1.57 -13.17 -18.68
C ASP A 198 -0.56 -14.29 -18.31
N LEU A 199 -0.81 -14.99 -17.21
CA LEU A 199 -0.01 -16.13 -16.73
C LEU A 199 -0.29 -17.44 -17.50
N GLY A 200 -1.35 -17.51 -18.31
CA GLY A 200 -1.70 -18.70 -19.11
C GLY A 200 -2.31 -19.84 -18.29
N TYR A 201 -2.84 -19.55 -17.10
CA TYR A 201 -3.53 -20.54 -16.26
C TYR A 201 -5.02 -20.67 -16.60
N ARG A 202 -5.64 -19.67 -17.23
CA ARG A 202 -7.05 -19.71 -17.68
C ARG A 202 -7.19 -19.08 -19.07
N SER A 203 -8.26 -19.44 -19.77
CA SER A 203 -8.57 -18.94 -21.11
C SER A 203 -9.01 -17.46 -21.09
N PRO A 204 -8.94 -16.73 -22.24
CA PRO A 204 -9.23 -15.29 -22.28
C PRO A 204 -10.67 -14.87 -21.94
N ASP A 205 -11.60 -15.82 -21.77
CA ASP A 205 -12.96 -15.58 -21.29
C ASP A 205 -13.09 -15.52 -19.76
N TRP A 206 -11.99 -15.74 -19.00
CA TRP A 206 -11.97 -15.82 -17.55
C TRP A 206 -12.57 -14.59 -16.84
N THR A 207 -13.61 -14.84 -16.02
CA THR A 207 -14.37 -13.82 -15.30
C THR A 207 -14.34 -14.00 -13.77
N PRO A 208 -14.68 -12.93 -13.00
CA PRO A 208 -14.95 -13.02 -11.56
C PRO A 208 -16.00 -14.08 -11.18
N THR A 209 -16.96 -14.38 -12.06
CA THR A 209 -17.95 -15.44 -11.84
C THR A 209 -17.34 -16.84 -12.00
N GLN A 210 -16.51 -17.09 -13.00
CA GLN A 210 -15.82 -18.38 -13.15
C GLN A 210 -14.84 -18.61 -11.99
N PHE A 211 -14.03 -17.61 -11.63
CA PHE A 211 -13.20 -17.63 -10.44
C PHE A 211 -14.01 -17.92 -9.18
N GLY A 212 -15.09 -17.16 -8.94
CA GLY A 212 -15.89 -17.33 -7.73
C GLY A 212 -16.50 -18.73 -7.62
N ASN A 213 -17.02 -19.28 -8.73
CA ASN A 213 -17.55 -20.63 -8.78
C ASN A 213 -16.46 -21.69 -8.55
N GLU A 214 -15.28 -21.52 -9.13
CA GLU A 214 -14.16 -22.45 -8.92
C GLU A 214 -13.65 -22.39 -7.47
N TRP A 215 -13.36 -21.18 -6.97
CA TRP A 215 -12.96 -20.90 -5.59
C TRP A 215 -13.93 -21.51 -4.57
N ALA A 216 -15.24 -21.31 -4.76
CA ALA A 216 -16.27 -21.86 -3.89
C ALA A 216 -16.30 -23.39 -3.90
N SER A 217 -16.10 -24.02 -5.06
CA SER A 217 -16.00 -25.49 -5.15
C SER A 217 -14.80 -26.05 -4.36
N ARG A 218 -13.68 -25.31 -4.32
CA ARG A 218 -12.50 -25.68 -3.52
C ARG A 218 -12.79 -25.46 -2.03
N ALA A 219 -13.32 -24.29 -1.66
CA ALA A 219 -13.64 -23.94 -0.27
C ALA A 219 -14.65 -24.93 0.36
N GLU A 220 -15.69 -25.33 -0.38
CA GLU A 220 -16.62 -26.38 0.06
C GLU A 220 -15.92 -27.73 0.24
N ALA A 221 -15.15 -28.18 -0.75
CA ALA A 221 -14.48 -29.48 -0.68
C ALA A 221 -13.50 -29.57 0.51
N ILE A 222 -12.73 -28.51 0.75
CA ILE A 222 -11.82 -28.36 1.89
C ILE A 222 -12.62 -28.24 3.20
N TYR A 223 -13.75 -27.54 3.22
CA TYR A 223 -14.60 -27.46 4.40
C TYR A 223 -15.13 -28.84 4.82
N GLN A 224 -15.77 -29.59 3.91
CA GLN A 224 -16.38 -30.87 4.22
C GLN A 224 -15.34 -31.96 4.57
N GLN A 225 -14.16 -31.93 3.94
CA GLN A 225 -13.13 -32.98 4.08
C GLN A 225 -12.01 -32.65 5.09
N THR A 226 -11.75 -31.37 5.37
CA THR A 226 -10.64 -30.96 6.25
C THR A 226 -11.11 -30.24 7.52
N LEU A 227 -11.84 -29.11 7.37
CA LEU A 227 -12.16 -28.19 8.48
C LEU A 227 -13.24 -28.75 9.41
N LYS A 228 -14.36 -29.21 8.83
CA LYS A 228 -15.52 -29.73 9.54
C LYS A 228 -15.17 -30.93 10.44
N GLN A 229 -14.25 -31.78 9.98
CA GLN A 229 -13.74 -32.92 10.75
C GLN A 229 -12.85 -32.48 11.93
N ARG A 230 -12.17 -31.34 11.80
CA ARG A 230 -11.32 -30.70 12.83
C ARG A 230 -12.09 -29.70 13.72
N ASN A 231 -13.42 -29.63 13.59
CA ASN A 231 -14.31 -28.66 14.26
C ASN A 231 -13.96 -27.17 13.98
N VAL A 232 -13.36 -26.89 12.83
CA VAL A 232 -13.10 -25.52 12.36
C VAL A 232 -14.36 -25.03 11.63
N ASN A 233 -14.71 -23.75 11.82
CA ASN A 233 -15.82 -23.12 11.10
C ASN A 233 -15.61 -23.12 9.58
N SER A 234 -16.67 -22.86 8.82
CA SER A 234 -16.59 -22.65 7.38
C SER A 234 -15.86 -21.35 7.00
N ASP A 235 -15.95 -20.28 7.81
CA ASP A 235 -15.39 -18.96 7.53
C ASP A 235 -13.88 -18.87 7.82
N PHE A 236 -13.10 -19.65 7.07
CA PHE A 236 -11.65 -19.79 7.25
C PHE A 236 -10.81 -19.30 6.05
N PHE A 237 -11.46 -18.88 4.96
CA PHE A 237 -10.79 -18.55 3.70
C PHE A 237 -10.72 -17.05 3.42
N GLU A 238 -9.57 -16.57 2.97
CA GLU A 238 -9.37 -15.19 2.52
C GLU A 238 -9.38 -15.11 0.99
N VAL A 239 -10.01 -14.05 0.46
CA VAL A 239 -10.37 -13.94 -0.96
C VAL A 239 -10.35 -12.46 -1.41
N ALA A 240 -9.89 -12.07 -2.58
CA ALA A 240 -9.47 -12.88 -3.74
C ALA A 240 -7.95 -12.86 -4.00
N ALA A 241 -7.15 -12.23 -3.15
CA ALA A 241 -5.68 -12.16 -3.30
C ALA A 241 -5.25 -11.56 -4.66
N THR A 242 -5.94 -10.50 -5.13
CA THR A 242 -5.78 -9.94 -6.48
C THR A 242 -4.66 -8.91 -6.58
N ALA A 243 -4.00 -8.80 -7.74
CA ALA A 243 -2.74 -8.07 -7.91
C ALA A 243 -2.86 -6.54 -7.90
N THR A 244 -3.99 -6.00 -8.37
CA THR A 244 -4.20 -4.57 -8.68
C THR A 244 -3.15 -3.95 -9.61
N THR A 245 -2.02 -3.48 -9.09
CA THR A 245 -1.04 -2.68 -9.82
C THR A 245 -0.30 -3.43 -10.92
N ALA A 246 -0.27 -4.77 -10.88
CA ALA A 246 0.27 -5.58 -11.98
C ALA A 246 -0.77 -5.93 -13.05
N SER A 247 -2.07 -5.73 -12.80
CA SER A 247 -3.15 -6.09 -13.73
C SER A 247 -3.24 -5.11 -14.90
N LYS A 248 -3.22 -5.67 -16.12
CA LYS A 248 -3.47 -4.94 -17.38
C LYS A 248 -4.94 -5.00 -17.80
N ASN A 249 -5.71 -5.94 -17.24
CA ASN A 249 -7.09 -6.24 -17.64
C ASN A 249 -8.12 -5.44 -16.82
N GLY A 250 -7.70 -4.31 -16.25
CA GLY A 250 -8.47 -3.52 -15.29
C GLY A 250 -8.64 -4.23 -13.95
N GLN A 251 -9.69 -3.87 -13.22
CA GLN A 251 -9.95 -4.36 -11.86
C GLN A 251 -11.31 -5.08 -11.75
N PRO A 252 -11.57 -6.19 -12.48
CA PRO A 252 -12.87 -6.84 -12.45
C PRO A 252 -13.14 -7.65 -11.17
N PHE A 253 -12.13 -8.05 -10.41
CA PHE A 253 -12.24 -8.94 -9.23
C PHE A 253 -12.44 -8.18 -7.89
N ARG A 254 -13.13 -7.04 -7.91
CA ARG A 254 -13.45 -6.24 -6.70
C ARG A 254 -14.66 -6.80 -5.93
N ILE A 255 -14.77 -6.44 -4.65
CA ILE A 255 -15.77 -7.00 -3.71
C ILE A 255 -17.20 -6.91 -4.27
N ALA A 256 -17.61 -5.74 -4.76
CA ALA A 256 -18.95 -5.57 -5.35
C ALA A 256 -19.24 -6.52 -6.54
N ASN A 257 -18.23 -6.93 -7.31
CA ASN A 257 -18.40 -7.86 -8.43
C ASN A 257 -18.40 -9.33 -7.96
N LEU A 258 -17.57 -9.66 -6.95
CA LEU A 258 -17.53 -11.00 -6.34
C LEU A 258 -18.77 -11.30 -5.48
N VAL A 259 -19.46 -10.27 -4.98
CA VAL A 259 -20.70 -10.38 -4.18
C VAL A 259 -21.97 -10.06 -4.98
N GLY A 260 -21.86 -9.35 -6.11
CA GLY A 260 -22.98 -9.03 -7.00
C GLY A 260 -23.58 -10.26 -7.72
N ASN A 261 -22.88 -11.39 -7.69
CA ASN A 261 -23.40 -12.70 -8.06
C ASN A 261 -23.77 -13.47 -6.77
N SER A 262 -24.97 -14.07 -6.69
CA SER A 262 -25.37 -14.93 -5.56
C SER A 262 -24.76 -16.34 -5.61
N GLN A 263 -23.99 -16.65 -6.65
CA GLN A 263 -23.15 -17.83 -6.80
C GLN A 263 -21.67 -17.47 -6.63
N GLY A 264 -20.82 -18.48 -6.48
CA GLY A 264 -19.38 -18.29 -6.31
C GLY A 264 -19.00 -17.78 -4.92
N VAL A 265 -18.20 -16.71 -4.81
CA VAL A 265 -17.68 -16.22 -3.51
C VAL A 265 -18.80 -15.88 -2.51
N ALA A 266 -19.96 -15.44 -2.99
CA ALA A 266 -21.14 -15.16 -2.16
C ALA A 266 -22.17 -16.30 -2.09
N ALA A 267 -21.84 -17.51 -2.57
CA ALA A 267 -22.66 -18.71 -2.35
C ALA A 267 -22.94 -18.91 -0.85
N ASP A 268 -24.16 -19.36 -0.53
CA ASP A 268 -24.68 -19.46 0.84
C ASP A 268 -24.46 -18.18 1.68
N ASN A 269 -24.58 -17.01 1.03
CA ASN A 269 -24.32 -15.69 1.61
C ASN A 269 -22.86 -15.53 2.11
N GLY A 270 -21.89 -16.11 1.40
CA GLY A 270 -20.47 -15.97 1.72
C GLY A 270 -19.99 -16.78 2.92
N ILE A 271 -20.61 -17.94 3.17
CA ILE A 271 -20.40 -18.78 4.36
C ILE A 271 -18.94 -19.24 4.59
N TYR A 272 -18.12 -19.21 3.54
CA TYR A 272 -16.71 -19.60 3.55
C TYR A 272 -15.71 -18.45 3.77
N VAL A 273 -16.14 -17.19 3.63
CA VAL A 273 -15.23 -16.04 3.63
C VAL A 273 -14.90 -15.59 5.05
N ALA A 274 -13.64 -15.73 5.47
CA ALA A 274 -13.11 -15.15 6.70
C ALA A 274 -12.93 -13.63 6.58
N GLY A 275 -12.34 -13.18 5.47
CA GLY A 275 -11.97 -11.79 5.22
C GLY A 275 -11.62 -11.53 3.76
N TRP A 276 -11.57 -10.25 3.39
CA TRP A 276 -11.19 -9.81 2.05
C TRP A 276 -9.69 -9.52 1.97
N ASN A 277 -8.99 -10.15 1.03
CA ASN A 277 -7.57 -9.92 0.75
C ASN A 277 -7.39 -9.23 -0.62
N GLN A 278 -6.58 -8.17 -0.64
CA GLN A 278 -6.16 -7.40 -1.80
C GLN A 278 -4.62 -7.24 -1.80
N HIS A 279 -3.96 -7.35 -2.94
CA HIS A 279 -2.56 -6.96 -3.10
C HIS A 279 -2.43 -5.56 -3.73
N ASP A 280 -1.29 -4.90 -3.47
CA ASP A 280 -0.88 -3.64 -4.10
C ASP A 280 0.64 -3.40 -3.95
N TYR A 281 1.23 -2.67 -4.91
CA TYR A 281 2.53 -2.05 -4.73
C TYR A 281 2.44 -0.56 -5.08
N PHE A 282 2.95 0.33 -4.23
CA PHE A 282 2.95 1.78 -4.49
C PHE A 282 3.62 2.13 -5.84
N TYR A 283 4.61 1.33 -6.23
CA TYR A 283 5.22 1.35 -7.54
C TYR A 283 5.52 -0.08 -8.01
N TYR A 284 5.32 -0.39 -9.28
CA TYR A 284 5.66 -1.67 -9.87
C TYR A 284 6.52 -1.48 -11.12
N ILE A 285 7.75 -1.98 -11.09
CA ILE A 285 8.76 -1.79 -12.13
C ILE A 285 8.25 -2.34 -13.47
N ASN A 286 8.38 -1.54 -14.53
CA ASN A 286 7.90 -1.80 -15.89
C ASN A 286 6.36 -1.88 -16.05
N VAL A 287 5.57 -1.46 -15.05
CA VAL A 287 4.10 -1.41 -15.14
C VAL A 287 3.53 -0.04 -14.72
N SER A 288 4.03 0.55 -13.63
CA SER A 288 3.63 1.90 -13.21
C SER A 288 4.05 2.96 -14.24
N PRO A 289 3.16 3.91 -14.62
CA PRO A 289 3.36 4.80 -15.77
C PRO A 289 4.18 6.07 -15.46
N PHE A 290 5.12 6.02 -14.52
CA PHE A 290 5.93 7.16 -14.07
C PHE A 290 7.32 6.71 -13.59
N ASN A 291 8.27 7.63 -13.45
CA ASN A 291 9.54 7.35 -12.76
C ASN A 291 9.37 7.55 -11.25
N LEU A 292 9.73 6.56 -10.43
CA LEU A 292 9.74 6.72 -8.98
C LEU A 292 11.03 7.41 -8.50
N THR A 293 10.89 8.50 -7.76
CA THR A 293 11.98 9.10 -6.97
C THR A 293 11.65 9.06 -5.47
N LEU A 294 12.65 9.27 -4.60
CA LEU A 294 12.41 9.48 -3.16
C LEU A 294 11.47 10.67 -2.93
N SER A 295 11.57 11.73 -3.75
CA SER A 295 10.65 12.86 -3.70
C SER A 295 9.21 12.44 -3.95
N TYR A 296 8.95 11.57 -4.93
CA TYR A 296 7.60 11.08 -5.23
C TYR A 296 7.05 10.13 -4.16
N LEU A 297 7.88 9.21 -3.64
CA LEU A 297 7.51 8.26 -2.58
C LEU A 297 7.16 8.98 -1.27
N LEU A 298 7.92 10.03 -0.92
CA LEU A 298 7.80 10.76 0.34
C LEU A 298 6.82 11.94 0.30
N ASP A 299 6.10 12.13 -0.80
CA ASP A 299 4.89 12.97 -0.83
C ASP A 299 3.71 12.15 -0.29
N LEU A 300 3.23 12.53 0.90
CA LEU A 300 2.20 11.78 1.62
C LEU A 300 0.86 11.80 0.87
N SER A 301 0.63 12.78 -0.02
CA SER A 301 -0.59 12.85 -0.82
C SER A 301 -0.59 11.78 -1.92
N ASN A 302 0.55 11.38 -2.47
CA ASN A 302 0.61 10.33 -3.51
C ASN A 302 0.10 8.99 -2.97
N THR A 303 0.49 8.60 -1.76
CA THR A 303 -0.02 7.39 -1.11
C THR A 303 -1.54 7.50 -0.89
N ALA A 304 -2.02 8.64 -0.39
CA ALA A 304 -3.45 8.87 -0.20
C ALA A 304 -4.25 8.97 -1.52
N ASN A 305 -3.61 9.37 -2.62
CA ASN A 305 -4.19 9.47 -3.96
C ASN A 305 -4.42 8.10 -4.59
N GLN A 306 -3.45 7.18 -4.46
CA GLN A 306 -3.62 5.78 -4.85
C GLN A 306 -4.71 5.13 -4.00
N PHE A 307 -4.58 5.19 -2.67
CA PHE A 307 -5.41 4.44 -1.73
C PHE A 307 -6.88 4.87 -1.62
N ARG A 308 -7.35 5.82 -2.45
CA ARG A 308 -8.80 6.10 -2.61
C ARG A 308 -9.59 4.87 -3.04
N GLU A 309 -9.06 4.04 -3.94
CA GLU A 309 -9.77 2.83 -4.38
C GLU A 309 -9.86 1.79 -3.25
N TRP A 310 -8.78 1.62 -2.49
CA TRP A 310 -8.74 0.75 -1.32
C TRP A 310 -9.66 1.24 -0.20
N ALA A 311 -9.76 2.55 0.04
CA ALA A 311 -10.74 3.10 0.96
C ALA A 311 -12.20 2.80 0.54
N ASN A 312 -12.48 2.77 -0.77
CA ASN A 312 -13.76 2.30 -1.29
C ASN A 312 -13.95 0.79 -1.11
N GLN A 313 -12.91 -0.03 -1.34
CA GLN A 313 -12.96 -1.48 -1.09
C GLN A 313 -13.15 -1.83 0.38
N VAL A 314 -12.49 -1.15 1.31
CA VAL A 314 -12.80 -1.26 2.75
C VAL A 314 -14.25 -0.84 3.04
N GLY A 315 -14.75 0.19 2.36
CA GLY A 315 -16.17 0.56 2.40
C GLY A 315 -17.11 -0.57 1.95
N GLN A 316 -16.72 -1.37 0.95
CA GLN A 316 -17.46 -2.55 0.50
C GLN A 316 -17.32 -3.72 1.48
N ALA A 317 -16.12 -3.97 2.04
CA ALA A 317 -15.89 -4.97 3.10
C ALA A 317 -16.79 -4.70 4.33
N ILE A 318 -16.89 -3.46 4.78
CA ILE A 318 -17.76 -3.02 5.89
C ILE A 318 -19.25 -3.31 5.63
N VAL A 319 -19.72 -3.26 4.36
CA VAL A 319 -21.08 -3.67 3.99
C VAL A 319 -21.27 -5.17 4.16
N THR A 320 -20.30 -5.98 3.73
CA THR A 320 -20.32 -7.44 3.95
C THR A 320 -20.13 -7.84 5.42
N GLY A 321 -19.62 -6.95 6.27
CA GLY A 321 -19.33 -7.21 7.68
C GLY A 321 -18.08 -8.08 7.91
N LYS A 322 -17.23 -8.23 6.89
CA LYS A 322 -15.96 -8.97 6.94
C LYS A 322 -14.77 -7.99 6.95
N PRO A 323 -13.64 -8.35 7.59
CA PRO A 323 -12.44 -7.51 7.64
C PRO A 323 -11.78 -7.36 6.26
N TYR A 324 -10.87 -6.39 6.14
CA TYR A 324 -10.13 -6.13 4.91
C TYR A 324 -8.62 -6.10 5.15
N TYR A 325 -7.87 -6.87 4.37
CA TYR A 325 -6.45 -7.15 4.55
C TYR A 325 -5.65 -6.84 3.29
N LEU A 326 -4.40 -6.42 3.50
CA LEU A 326 -3.38 -6.38 2.44
C LEU A 326 -2.37 -7.48 2.71
N ARG A 327 -2.54 -8.67 2.10
CA ARG A 327 -1.64 -9.81 2.38
C ARG A 327 -0.36 -9.82 1.54
N GLU A 328 -0.34 -9.06 0.45
CA GLU A 328 0.86 -8.78 -0.34
C GLU A 328 0.92 -7.27 -0.63
N MET A 329 1.77 -6.56 0.10
CA MET A 329 1.94 -5.10 -0.02
C MET A 329 3.41 -4.76 -0.28
N GLY A 330 3.70 -3.67 -0.98
CA GLY A 330 5.07 -3.13 -1.03
C GLY A 330 5.18 -1.69 -1.48
N SER A 331 6.31 -1.03 -1.20
CA SER A 331 6.61 0.26 -1.83
C SER A 331 7.04 0.11 -3.28
N VAL A 332 7.81 -0.94 -3.60
CA VAL A 332 8.31 -1.21 -4.95
C VAL A 332 8.35 -2.70 -5.27
N GLY A 333 7.50 -3.14 -6.19
CA GLY A 333 7.48 -4.49 -6.76
C GLY A 333 8.27 -4.61 -8.07
N PRO A 334 8.74 -5.81 -8.45
CA PRO A 334 8.73 -7.05 -7.65
C PRO A 334 9.92 -7.14 -6.67
N ASN A 335 11.10 -6.69 -7.09
CA ASN A 335 12.37 -6.87 -6.35
C ASN A 335 12.87 -5.59 -5.65
N GLY A 336 12.08 -4.52 -5.63
CA GLY A 336 12.54 -3.20 -5.21
C GLY A 336 13.42 -2.48 -6.24
N LEU A 337 13.58 -1.17 -6.07
CA LEU A 337 14.40 -0.26 -6.87
C LEU A 337 15.57 0.29 -6.01
N PRO A 338 16.84 0.18 -6.44
CA PRO A 338 17.99 0.66 -5.68
C PRO A 338 17.97 2.18 -5.46
N GLY A 339 18.60 2.64 -4.38
CA GLY A 339 18.57 4.04 -3.95
C GLY A 339 17.21 4.49 -3.39
N ILE A 340 16.23 3.59 -3.29
CA ILE A 340 14.90 3.86 -2.74
C ILE A 340 14.52 2.76 -1.76
N SER A 341 14.40 1.52 -2.22
CA SER A 341 13.73 0.43 -1.48
C SER A 341 14.50 -0.01 -0.23
N GLU A 342 15.83 0.00 -0.30
CA GLU A 342 16.74 -0.41 0.76
C GLU A 342 17.10 0.73 1.74
N THR A 343 16.52 1.92 1.56
CA THR A 343 16.92 3.16 2.26
C THR A 343 16.00 3.54 3.42
N PHE A 344 16.46 4.44 4.26
CA PHE A 344 15.68 5.04 5.34
C PHE A 344 14.45 5.81 4.85
N GLY A 345 14.47 6.38 3.64
CA GLY A 345 13.30 6.98 3.01
C GLY A 345 12.14 5.98 2.87
N ASN A 346 12.43 4.73 2.49
CA ASN A 346 11.40 3.68 2.47
C ASN A 346 10.91 3.31 3.88
N ALA A 347 11.77 3.38 4.91
CA ALA A 347 11.34 3.18 6.30
C ALA A 347 10.37 4.27 6.79
N LEU A 348 10.61 5.54 6.42
CA LEU A 348 9.69 6.66 6.70
C LEU A 348 8.33 6.45 5.99
N TRP A 349 8.35 6.06 4.70
CA TRP A 349 7.14 5.73 3.96
C TRP A 349 6.37 4.56 4.61
N THR A 350 7.04 3.44 4.91
CA THR A 350 6.42 2.25 5.51
C THR A 350 5.74 2.55 6.85
N LEU A 351 6.37 3.34 7.72
CA LEU A 351 5.76 3.70 9.00
C LEU A 351 4.53 4.61 8.80
N ASN A 352 4.59 5.60 7.91
CA ASN A 352 3.41 6.39 7.55
C ASN A 352 2.31 5.51 6.93
N PHE A 353 2.67 4.56 6.07
CA PHE A 353 1.73 3.67 5.41
C PHE A 353 0.91 2.85 6.40
N PHE A 354 1.53 2.29 7.45
CA PHE A 354 0.78 1.56 8.48
C PHE A 354 -0.23 2.45 9.21
N PHE A 355 0.11 3.69 9.57
CA PHE A 355 -0.85 4.63 10.17
C PHE A 355 -1.97 5.02 9.21
N TYR A 356 -1.62 5.27 7.94
CA TYR A 356 -2.59 5.63 6.91
C TYR A 356 -3.58 4.48 6.63
N ALA A 357 -3.08 3.27 6.34
CA ALA A 357 -3.88 2.08 6.06
C ALA A 357 -4.80 1.72 7.24
N ALA A 358 -4.28 1.81 8.47
CA ALA A 358 -5.08 1.63 9.68
C ALA A 358 -6.20 2.67 9.80
N SER A 359 -5.92 3.94 9.49
CA SER A 359 -6.91 5.02 9.58
C SER A 359 -8.10 4.86 8.62
N ILE A 360 -7.87 4.27 7.44
CA ILE A 360 -8.93 3.91 6.48
C ILE A 360 -9.58 2.54 6.75
N LYS A 361 -9.20 1.86 7.85
CA LYS A 361 -9.70 0.55 8.31
C LYS A 361 -9.30 -0.65 7.44
N VAL A 362 -8.09 -0.65 6.89
CA VAL A 362 -7.38 -1.92 6.64
C VAL A 362 -7.07 -2.53 8.01
N ASP A 363 -7.38 -3.81 8.21
CA ASP A 363 -7.26 -4.55 9.48
C ASP A 363 -5.90 -5.26 9.67
N SER A 364 -5.14 -5.48 8.58
CA SER A 364 -3.79 -6.08 8.60
C SER A 364 -3.02 -5.76 7.33
N VAL A 365 -1.70 -5.58 7.43
CA VAL A 365 -0.79 -5.30 6.31
C VAL A 365 0.45 -6.20 6.38
N GLN A 366 0.63 -7.04 5.37
CA GLN A 366 1.79 -7.91 5.20
C GLN A 366 2.63 -7.39 4.03
N MET A 367 3.79 -6.80 4.32
CA MET A 367 4.69 -6.37 3.25
C MET A 367 5.41 -7.59 2.66
N HIS A 368 5.39 -7.75 1.34
CA HIS A 368 5.97 -8.91 0.67
C HIS A 368 7.49 -8.87 0.68
N MET A 369 8.10 -10.04 0.83
CA MET A 369 9.53 -10.23 0.69
C MET A 369 9.85 -11.56 0.00
N THR A 370 10.47 -11.45 -1.17
CA THR A 370 11.39 -12.47 -1.68
C THR A 370 12.75 -12.26 -1.04
N GLN A 371 13.63 -13.26 -1.09
CA GLN A 371 15.03 -13.13 -0.70
C GLN A 371 15.74 -12.02 -1.49
N TYR A 372 15.31 -11.77 -2.73
CA TYR A 372 15.86 -10.76 -3.63
C TYR A 372 15.27 -9.36 -3.43
N SER A 373 14.16 -9.22 -2.72
CA SER A 373 13.45 -7.95 -2.56
C SER A 373 14.29 -6.95 -1.75
N GLN A 374 14.67 -5.83 -2.37
CA GLN A 374 15.48 -4.78 -1.73
C GLN A 374 14.74 -4.07 -0.59
N ALA A 375 13.40 -3.97 -0.69
CA ALA A 375 12.53 -3.45 0.36
C ALA A 375 12.46 -4.34 1.61
N ALA A 376 12.89 -5.62 1.52
CA ALA A 376 12.77 -6.57 2.62
C ALA A 376 13.48 -6.05 3.88
N PRO A 377 12.85 -6.19 5.07
CA PRO A 377 13.33 -5.65 6.35
C PRO A 377 14.67 -6.22 6.82
N TRP A 378 15.04 -7.42 6.39
CA TRP A 378 16.35 -8.02 6.62
C TRP A 378 16.72 -8.95 5.46
N GLN A 379 18.01 -9.22 5.31
CA GLN A 379 18.55 -10.23 4.42
C GLN A 379 18.99 -11.44 5.26
N THR A 380 18.60 -12.64 4.85
CA THR A 380 18.77 -13.88 5.63
C THR A 380 19.96 -14.74 5.20
N ASN A 381 20.49 -14.51 4.01
CA ASN A 381 21.55 -15.26 3.35
C ASN A 381 22.67 -14.33 2.82
N TYR A 382 23.73 -14.91 2.25
CA TYR A 382 24.82 -14.15 1.63
C TYR A 382 24.47 -13.80 0.17
N MET A 383 24.20 -12.52 -0.11
CA MET A 383 23.89 -11.99 -1.44
C MET A 383 24.38 -10.54 -1.58
N GLY A 384 24.67 -10.12 -2.83
CA GLY A 384 25.15 -8.76 -3.11
C GLY A 384 26.49 -8.41 -2.45
N GLY A 385 27.32 -9.40 -2.12
CA GLY A 385 28.55 -9.22 -1.36
C GLY A 385 28.37 -8.98 0.15
N LYS A 386 27.12 -9.03 0.66
CA LYS A 386 26.79 -8.87 2.08
C LYS A 386 26.27 -10.19 2.66
N GLY A 387 26.66 -10.49 3.89
CA GLY A 387 26.05 -11.57 4.69
C GLY A 387 24.66 -11.19 5.22
N PRO A 388 24.06 -12.05 6.08
CA PRO A 388 22.78 -11.75 6.72
C PRO A 388 22.85 -10.47 7.56
N HIS A 389 21.87 -9.57 7.42
CA HIS A 389 21.85 -8.27 8.10
C HIS A 389 20.43 -7.68 8.19
N VAL A 390 20.22 -6.80 9.17
CA VAL A 390 19.02 -5.95 9.27
C VAL A 390 19.14 -4.78 8.30
N ARG A 391 18.04 -4.36 7.66
CA ARG A 391 17.97 -3.21 6.74
C ARG A 391 17.12 -2.08 7.32
N PRO A 392 17.23 -0.83 6.81
CA PRO A 392 16.48 0.34 7.30
C PRO A 392 14.98 0.14 7.48
N THR A 393 14.33 -0.59 6.57
CA THR A 393 12.87 -0.77 6.59
C THR A 393 12.36 -1.48 7.85
N TYR A 394 13.13 -2.40 8.46
CA TYR A 394 12.74 -3.07 9.72
C TYR A 394 12.40 -2.09 10.86
N TYR A 395 13.08 -0.93 10.89
CA TYR A 395 12.87 0.07 11.94
C TYR A 395 11.46 0.69 11.90
N ALA A 396 10.74 0.61 10.78
CA ALA A 396 9.32 0.96 10.70
C ALA A 396 8.45 -0.01 11.52
N TRP A 397 8.68 -1.31 11.44
CA TRP A 397 8.00 -2.31 12.29
C TRP A 397 8.36 -2.13 13.75
N ALA A 398 9.65 -1.91 14.07
CA ALA A 398 10.08 -1.69 15.46
C ALA A 398 9.42 -0.46 16.09
N ALA A 399 9.29 0.63 15.32
CA ALA A 399 8.58 1.84 15.72
C ALA A 399 7.07 1.58 15.88
N TRP A 400 6.41 1.03 14.87
CA TRP A 400 4.98 0.68 14.90
C TRP A 400 4.65 -0.19 16.12
N ALA A 401 5.41 -1.26 16.35
CA ALA A 401 5.20 -2.21 17.42
C ALA A 401 5.26 -1.55 18.81
N GLN A 402 6.23 -0.65 19.05
CA GLN A 402 6.33 0.08 20.33
C GLN A 402 5.29 1.20 20.46
N ILE A 403 4.89 1.85 19.36
CA ILE A 403 3.87 2.91 19.38
C ILE A 403 2.48 2.32 19.67
N ILE A 404 2.11 1.22 19.01
CA ILE A 404 0.86 0.50 19.27
C ILE A 404 0.88 -0.12 20.67
N GLY A 405 1.98 -0.81 21.02
CA GLY A 405 2.20 -1.40 22.34
C GLY A 405 1.33 -2.63 22.64
N PRO A 406 1.52 -3.27 23.80
CA PRO A 406 0.94 -4.58 24.10
C PRO A 406 -0.43 -4.51 24.79
N THR A 407 -1.13 -3.38 24.73
CA THR A 407 -2.42 -3.19 25.44
C THR A 407 -3.62 -3.77 24.70
N CYS A 408 -3.43 -4.14 23.42
CA CYS A 408 -4.43 -4.78 22.55
C CYS A 408 -5.78 -4.03 22.49
N ASN A 409 -5.74 -2.71 22.64
CA ASN A 409 -6.90 -1.81 22.60
C ASN A 409 -6.55 -0.43 22.02
N SER A 410 -5.46 -0.39 21.24
CA SER A 410 -4.95 0.81 20.59
C SER A 410 -5.77 1.11 19.34
N GLN A 411 -6.08 2.38 19.09
CA GLN A 411 -6.70 2.88 17.87
C GLN A 411 -5.94 4.09 17.34
N VAL A 412 -5.99 4.28 16.03
CA VAL A 412 -5.31 5.35 15.28
C VAL A 412 -6.35 6.27 14.64
N ALA A 413 -6.09 7.57 14.66
CA ALA A 413 -6.78 8.55 13.83
C ALA A 413 -5.78 9.60 13.30
N PRO A 414 -5.95 10.11 12.07
CA PRO A 414 -5.13 11.20 11.55
C PRO A 414 -5.51 12.51 12.24
N ILE A 415 -4.55 13.40 12.42
CA ILE A 415 -4.76 14.73 13.01
C ILE A 415 -4.58 15.78 11.92
N PRO A 416 -5.61 16.60 11.60
CA PRO A 416 -5.47 17.70 10.65
C PRO A 416 -4.38 18.69 11.08
N LEU A 417 -3.49 19.03 10.13
CA LEU A 417 -2.41 20.00 10.31
C LEU A 417 -2.78 21.35 9.69
N SER A 418 -2.68 22.41 10.49
CA SER A 418 -2.93 23.80 10.07
C SER A 418 -1.63 24.60 9.98
N ASN A 419 -1.63 25.68 9.19
CA ASN A 419 -0.49 26.58 8.98
C ASN A 419 0.78 25.92 8.39
N GLN A 420 0.64 24.85 7.63
CA GLN A 420 1.75 24.20 6.91
C GLN A 420 2.46 25.17 5.95
N PRO A 421 3.79 25.38 6.06
CA PRO A 421 4.53 26.19 5.09
C PRO A 421 4.55 25.51 3.72
N SER A 422 4.55 26.31 2.65
CA SER A 422 4.54 25.81 1.26
C SER A 422 5.77 24.94 0.91
N SER A 423 6.91 25.18 1.57
CA SER A 423 8.13 24.35 1.44
C SER A 423 7.96 22.91 1.95
N TYR A 424 6.92 22.64 2.75
CA TYR A 424 6.60 21.34 3.34
C TYR A 424 5.28 20.76 2.78
N SER A 425 4.79 21.26 1.64
CA SER A 425 3.55 20.79 1.02
C SER A 425 3.55 19.27 0.85
N ASN A 426 2.57 18.59 1.44
CA ASN A 426 2.42 17.13 1.50
C ASN A 426 3.56 16.36 2.20
N ARG A 427 4.46 17.02 2.94
CA ARG A 427 5.60 16.41 3.65
C ARG A 427 5.39 16.23 5.15
N LEU A 428 4.26 16.70 5.67
CA LEU A 428 3.94 16.66 7.09
C LEU A 428 2.68 15.83 7.32
N GLY A 429 2.75 14.96 8.32
CA GLY A 429 1.61 14.15 8.76
C GLY A 429 1.58 14.06 10.29
N ALA A 430 0.41 13.82 10.85
CA ALA A 430 0.29 13.52 12.27
C ALA A 430 -0.85 12.52 12.54
N TYR A 431 -0.64 11.67 13.55
CA TYR A 431 -1.61 10.67 13.98
C TYR A 431 -1.71 10.65 15.50
N GLY A 432 -2.94 10.58 16.01
CA GLY A 432 -3.23 10.33 17.42
C GLY A 432 -3.34 8.83 17.65
N VAL A 433 -2.68 8.34 18.69
CA VAL A 433 -2.77 6.94 19.15
C VAL A 433 -3.48 6.92 20.48
N TYR A 434 -4.59 6.21 20.52
CA TYR A 434 -5.55 6.20 21.63
C TYR A 434 -5.59 4.80 22.23
N ARG A 435 -5.35 4.68 23.53
CA ARG A 435 -5.49 3.42 24.27
C ARG A 435 -6.63 3.57 25.27
N ALA A 436 -7.53 2.59 25.33
CA ALA A 436 -8.77 2.68 26.11
C ALA A 436 -9.53 4.01 25.91
N ASN A 437 -9.79 4.38 24.64
CA ASN A 437 -10.46 5.63 24.24
C ASN A 437 -9.76 6.95 24.69
N THR A 438 -8.53 6.90 25.22
CA THR A 438 -7.80 8.09 25.71
C THR A 438 -6.54 8.33 24.88
N LEU A 439 -6.31 9.58 24.46
CA LEU A 439 -5.08 9.95 23.73
C LEU A 439 -3.85 9.60 24.58
N THR A 440 -2.98 8.75 24.04
CA THR A 440 -1.74 8.28 24.70
C THR A 440 -0.50 8.84 24.01
N SER A 441 -0.51 8.91 22.68
CA SER A 441 0.64 9.40 21.90
C SER A 441 0.18 10.25 20.71
N VAL A 442 1.01 11.22 20.34
CA VAL A 442 0.91 11.97 19.09
C VAL A 442 2.17 11.68 18.28
N VAL A 443 1.97 11.06 17.11
CA VAL A 443 3.00 10.80 16.11
C VAL A 443 3.07 12.00 15.18
N MET A 444 4.26 12.56 14.97
CA MET A 444 4.54 13.68 14.08
C MET A 444 5.55 13.22 13.03
N ILE A 445 5.21 13.40 11.76
CA ILE A 445 5.93 12.86 10.61
C ILE A 445 6.43 14.03 9.78
N ASN A 446 7.74 14.10 9.52
CA ASN A 446 8.36 15.01 8.57
C ASN A 446 9.13 14.20 7.50
N THR A 447 8.53 14.08 6.31
CA THR A 447 9.13 13.44 5.13
C THR A 447 9.77 14.42 4.16
N GLN A 448 10.06 15.65 4.61
CA GLN A 448 10.90 16.60 3.87
C GLN A 448 12.28 15.97 3.63
N LEU A 449 12.78 16.05 2.41
CA LEU A 449 14.00 15.37 2.00
C LEU A 449 15.24 16.00 2.66
N TYR A 450 15.95 15.19 3.43
CA TYR A 450 17.30 15.48 3.91
C TYR A 450 18.24 14.35 3.52
N TYR A 451 19.30 14.66 2.77
CA TYR A 451 20.31 13.69 2.35
C TYR A 451 21.51 13.68 3.30
N SER A 452 22.09 12.52 3.55
CA SER A 452 23.18 12.31 4.51
C SER A 452 24.45 13.12 4.22
N SER A 453 24.65 13.51 2.97
CA SER A 453 25.73 14.39 2.48
C SER A 453 25.50 15.89 2.75
N SER A 454 24.33 16.28 3.25
CA SER A 454 23.98 17.66 3.58
C SER A 454 24.60 18.09 4.90
N SER A 455 24.89 19.39 5.05
CA SER A 455 25.69 19.90 6.19
C SER A 455 24.88 20.32 7.42
N TYR A 456 23.63 20.76 7.26
CA TYR A 456 22.76 21.17 8.38
C TYR A 456 21.29 20.81 8.08
N PRO A 457 20.59 20.04 8.94
CA PRO A 457 19.18 19.74 8.76
C PRO A 457 18.29 20.90 9.24
N SER A 458 17.21 21.14 8.50
CA SER A 458 16.11 21.98 8.99
C SER A 458 15.22 21.18 9.94
N TYR A 459 14.37 21.90 10.66
CA TYR A 459 13.37 21.36 11.57
C TYR A 459 12.06 22.10 11.33
N GLN A 460 10.95 21.37 11.33
CA GLN A 460 9.63 21.95 11.40
C GLN A 460 9.11 21.84 12.84
N ASN A 461 8.66 22.95 13.40
CA ASN A 461 7.95 22.96 14.67
C ASN A 461 6.53 22.44 14.48
N PHE A 462 6.13 21.46 15.29
CA PHE A 462 4.76 21.04 15.50
C PHE A 462 4.28 21.62 16.84
N VAL A 463 3.23 22.44 16.81
CA VAL A 463 2.64 23.11 18.00
C VAL A 463 1.31 22.44 18.33
N LEU A 464 1.32 21.62 19.38
CA LEU A 464 0.22 20.78 19.80
C LEU A 464 -0.60 21.50 20.88
N SER A 465 -1.92 21.57 20.70
CA SER A 465 -2.85 21.96 21.77
C SER A 465 -3.28 20.72 22.58
N LEU A 466 -2.82 20.63 23.83
CA LEU A 466 -3.01 19.51 24.74
C LEU A 466 -3.50 19.98 26.13
N PRO A 467 -4.62 20.72 26.25
CA PRO A 467 -5.07 21.32 27.51
C PRO A 467 -5.34 20.29 28.63
N SER A 468 -5.71 19.05 28.30
CA SER A 468 -5.86 17.97 29.27
C SER A 468 -4.55 17.41 29.83
N LEU A 469 -3.41 17.79 29.24
CA LEU A 469 -2.06 17.39 29.67
C LEU A 469 -1.24 18.58 30.18
N ALA A 470 -1.84 19.76 30.38
CA ALA A 470 -1.14 20.96 30.83
C ALA A 470 -0.32 20.72 32.12
N GLY A 471 0.95 21.12 32.10
CA GLY A 471 1.92 20.87 33.17
C GLY A 471 2.43 19.44 33.31
N GLN A 472 1.96 18.48 32.51
CA GLN A 472 2.46 17.09 32.53
C GLN A 472 3.70 16.92 31.67
N THR A 473 4.56 15.97 32.07
CA THR A 473 5.73 15.56 31.28
C THR A 473 5.36 14.45 30.30
N VAL A 474 5.66 14.65 29.03
CA VAL A 474 5.61 13.63 27.97
C VAL A 474 7.01 13.12 27.65
N TYR A 475 7.09 11.88 27.20
CA TYR A 475 8.28 11.25 26.67
C TYR A 475 8.36 11.47 25.16
N LEU A 476 9.58 11.65 24.63
CA LEU A 476 9.81 11.64 23.18
C LEU A 476 10.51 10.35 22.75
N SER A 477 10.11 9.82 21.60
CA SER A 477 10.77 8.72 20.89
C SER A 477 10.91 9.08 19.41
N THR A 478 12.04 8.70 18.79
CA THR A 478 12.41 9.16 17.45
C THR A 478 12.80 8.01 16.52
N LEU A 479 12.36 8.08 15.27
CA LEU A 479 12.89 7.28 14.15
C LEU A 479 13.91 8.16 13.41
N TYR A 480 15.17 7.74 13.38
CA TYR A 480 16.29 8.54 12.89
C TYR A 480 17.25 7.73 12.01
N ALA A 481 17.77 8.39 10.98
CA ALA A 481 19.03 8.10 10.32
C ALA A 481 19.64 9.42 9.82
N ASP A 482 20.86 9.38 9.28
CA ASP A 482 21.55 10.61 8.86
C ASP A 482 20.88 11.27 7.64
N GLY A 483 20.20 10.51 6.77
CA GLY A 483 19.36 11.04 5.68
C GLY A 483 18.42 10.00 5.07
N VAL A 484 17.57 10.41 4.13
CA VAL A 484 16.65 9.51 3.38
C VAL A 484 17.39 8.39 2.65
N ASP A 485 18.62 8.68 2.23
CA ASP A 485 19.56 7.83 1.50
C ASP A 485 20.32 6.84 2.40
N SER A 486 20.21 6.94 3.73
CA SER A 486 20.91 6.05 4.65
C SER A 486 20.47 4.59 4.48
N THR A 487 21.44 3.71 4.19
CA THR A 487 21.24 2.26 4.04
C THR A 487 21.67 1.44 5.27
N SER A 488 22.07 2.12 6.35
CA SER A 488 22.52 1.58 7.64
C SER A 488 22.47 2.66 8.73
N ASN A 489 22.86 2.31 9.96
CA ASN A 489 22.93 3.17 11.16
C ASN A 489 21.59 3.79 11.59
N VAL A 490 20.48 3.18 11.16
CA VAL A 490 19.13 3.60 11.53
C VAL A 490 18.87 3.29 13.01
N GLN A 491 18.08 4.13 13.66
CA GLN A 491 17.74 4.00 15.07
C GLN A 491 16.25 4.27 15.31
N TRP A 492 15.64 3.43 16.14
CA TRP A 492 14.34 3.75 16.75
C TRP A 492 14.53 3.93 18.26
N ASN A 493 14.19 5.12 18.77
CA ASN A 493 14.25 5.45 20.20
C ASN A 493 15.63 5.17 20.84
N GLY A 494 16.72 5.41 20.09
CA GLY A 494 18.10 5.11 20.51
C GLY A 494 18.50 3.63 20.48
N ILE A 495 17.67 2.77 19.89
CA ILE A 495 17.93 1.33 19.69
C ILE A 495 18.31 1.06 18.23
N SER A 496 19.43 0.37 18.03
CA SER A 496 19.82 -0.27 16.76
C SER A 496 19.57 -1.78 16.86
N TYR A 497 19.19 -2.42 15.75
CA TYR A 497 19.06 -3.88 15.64
C TYR A 497 20.15 -4.48 14.75
N GLU A 498 20.86 -3.67 13.95
CA GLU A 498 21.96 -4.14 13.10
C GLU A 498 23.27 -4.34 13.87
N GLN A 499 23.57 -3.49 14.87
CA GLN A 499 24.85 -3.53 15.59
C GLN A 499 25.10 -4.80 16.43
N SER A 500 24.07 -5.62 16.65
CA SER A 500 24.24 -6.93 17.29
C SER A 500 24.73 -8.03 16.33
N GLY A 501 24.77 -7.76 15.02
CA GLY A 501 25.01 -8.76 13.97
C GLY A 501 23.96 -9.89 13.90
N THR A 502 22.92 -9.83 14.73
CA THR A 502 22.01 -10.94 15.02
C THR A 502 20.54 -10.51 15.09
N GLY A 503 20.23 -9.23 14.87
CA GLY A 503 18.88 -8.68 15.00
C GLY A 503 18.43 -8.41 16.44
N GLN A 504 19.22 -8.79 17.45
CA GLN A 504 18.95 -8.46 18.86
C GLN A 504 19.12 -6.94 19.09
N PRO A 505 18.28 -6.29 19.92
CA PRO A 505 18.35 -4.85 20.17
C PRO A 505 19.62 -4.45 20.93
N ARG A 506 20.22 -3.34 20.51
CA ARG A 506 21.31 -2.65 21.20
C ARG A 506 20.96 -1.19 21.40
N THR A 507 20.93 -0.73 22.65
CA THR A 507 20.85 0.70 22.97
C THR A 507 22.16 1.37 22.58
N VAL A 508 22.11 2.19 21.53
CA VAL A 508 23.23 2.98 21.02
C VAL A 508 23.16 4.43 21.49
N ASN A 509 21.97 4.89 21.89
CA ASN A 509 21.76 6.13 22.64
C ASN A 509 20.79 5.86 23.79
N GLY A 510 21.24 6.01 25.04
CA GLY A 510 20.44 5.76 26.24
C GLY A 510 19.59 6.95 26.71
N THR A 511 19.56 8.05 25.95
CA THR A 511 18.91 9.30 26.38
C THR A 511 17.39 9.19 26.30
N GLN A 512 16.72 9.09 27.44
CA GLN A 512 15.27 9.27 27.51
C GLN A 512 14.92 10.75 27.38
N TRP A 513 14.56 11.17 26.18
CA TRP A 513 14.06 12.52 25.93
C TRP A 513 12.66 12.72 26.54
N THR A 514 12.42 13.92 27.07
CA THR A 514 11.16 14.35 27.69
C THR A 514 10.91 15.83 27.47
N MET A 515 9.65 16.24 27.41
CA MET A 515 9.22 17.65 27.42
C MET A 515 8.05 17.82 28.39
N THR A 516 7.86 19.02 28.93
CA THR A 516 6.68 19.35 29.74
C THR A 516 5.73 20.19 28.91
N VAL A 517 4.45 19.81 28.87
CA VAL A 517 3.38 20.59 28.26
C VAL A 517 3.19 21.87 29.07
N GLY A 518 3.05 23.02 28.40
CA GLY A 518 2.82 24.31 29.03
C GLY A 518 1.59 24.34 29.94
N THR A 519 1.54 25.31 30.85
CA THR A 519 0.38 25.51 31.75
C THR A 519 -0.86 26.02 31.03
N ASP A 520 -0.70 26.51 29.81
CA ASP A 520 -1.73 26.84 28.81
C ASP A 520 -2.21 25.61 28.01
N GLY A 521 -1.51 24.47 28.13
CA GLY A 521 -1.73 23.26 27.34
C GLY A 521 -0.91 23.17 26.05
N THR A 522 -0.01 24.11 25.76
CA THR A 522 0.76 24.10 24.50
C THR A 522 2.02 23.24 24.62
N LEU A 523 2.34 22.47 23.56
CA LEU A 523 3.63 21.79 23.43
C LEU A 523 4.20 22.00 22.03
N THR A 524 5.36 22.66 21.92
CA THR A 524 6.10 22.81 20.66
C THR A 524 7.17 21.74 20.55
N VAL A 525 7.07 20.84 19.56
CA VAL A 525 8.05 19.79 19.28
C VAL A 525 8.77 20.09 17.95
N PRO A 526 10.10 20.30 17.93
CA PRO A 526 10.85 20.41 16.69
C PRO A 526 11.07 19.02 16.09
N VAL A 527 10.66 18.84 14.83
CA VAL A 527 10.81 17.58 14.07
C VAL A 527 11.74 17.83 12.90
N ARG A 528 12.90 17.17 12.91
CA ARG A 528 13.94 17.29 11.87
C ARG A 528 13.38 16.86 10.51
N ASP A 529 13.90 17.43 9.43
CA ASP A 529 13.69 16.88 8.09
C ASP A 529 14.12 15.41 8.03
N SER A 530 13.29 14.59 7.38
CA SER A 530 13.44 13.14 7.34
C SER A 530 13.49 12.51 8.74
N GLN A 531 12.44 12.73 9.53
CA GLN A 531 12.32 12.18 10.89
C GLN A 531 10.86 11.92 11.25
N ILE A 532 10.63 10.94 12.12
CA ILE A 532 9.36 10.75 12.82
C ILE A 532 9.63 10.87 14.33
N VAL A 533 8.85 11.72 15.00
CA VAL A 533 8.92 11.95 16.45
C VAL A 533 7.58 11.62 17.07
N VAL A 534 7.58 10.94 18.20
CA VAL A 534 6.37 10.58 18.94
C VAL A 534 6.44 11.19 20.32
N ALA A 535 5.50 12.07 20.66
CA ALA A 535 5.28 12.54 22.02
C ALA A 535 4.23 11.65 22.70
N SER A 536 4.54 11.08 23.87
CA SER A 536 3.67 10.12 24.56
C SER A 536 3.59 10.37 26.07
N THR A 537 2.44 10.07 26.67
CA THR A 537 2.25 10.06 28.13
C THR A 537 2.93 8.86 28.81
N VAL A 538 3.43 7.89 28.04
CA VAL A 538 4.15 6.71 28.55
C VAL A 538 5.51 6.52 27.84
N ARG A 539 6.39 5.71 28.43
CA ARG A 539 7.61 5.27 27.75
C ARG A 539 7.27 4.08 26.85
N LEU A 540 7.36 4.27 25.54
CA LEU A 540 7.06 3.24 24.55
C LEU A 540 8.01 2.04 24.68
N GLY A 541 7.48 0.83 24.53
CA GLY A 541 8.24 -0.41 24.71
C GLY A 541 8.53 -0.77 26.18
N ARG A 542 7.74 -0.22 27.13
CA ARG A 542 7.85 -0.49 28.58
C ARG A 542 6.50 -0.78 29.25
N GLU A 543 5.43 -0.79 28.48
CA GLU A 543 4.07 -1.03 28.95
C GLU A 543 3.79 -2.52 29.25
N SER A 544 2.81 -2.81 30.11
CA SER A 544 2.40 -4.18 30.44
C SER A 544 1.34 -4.72 29.48
N VAL A 545 1.33 -6.03 29.25
CA VAL A 545 0.40 -6.70 28.32
C VAL A 545 -1.04 -6.61 28.80
N GLY A 546 -1.94 -6.12 27.96
CA GLY A 546 -3.38 -6.00 28.21
C GLY A 546 -4.12 -7.33 28.03
N ALA A 547 -3.74 -8.37 28.78
CA ALA A 547 -4.06 -9.77 28.49
C ALA A 547 -5.52 -10.05 28.10
N GLN A 548 -6.51 -9.50 28.82
CA GLN A 548 -7.93 -9.68 28.48
C GLN A 548 -8.30 -9.08 27.11
N ASN A 549 -7.77 -7.90 26.78
CA ASN A 549 -8.00 -7.27 25.48
C ASN A 549 -7.32 -8.08 24.36
N CYS A 550 -6.14 -8.62 24.64
CA CYS A 550 -5.41 -9.47 23.70
C CYS A 550 -6.16 -10.77 23.41
N GLN A 551 -6.76 -11.40 24.43
CA GLN A 551 -7.66 -12.55 24.24
C GLN A 551 -8.89 -12.18 23.40
N ASN A 552 -9.47 -11.00 23.62
CA ASN A 552 -10.64 -10.53 22.87
C ASN A 552 -10.33 -10.26 21.38
N ILE A 553 -9.12 -9.76 21.05
CA ILE A 553 -8.67 -9.53 19.67
C ILE A 553 -8.18 -10.84 19.01
N ALA A 554 -7.55 -11.74 19.76
CA ALA A 554 -7.00 -12.99 19.23
C ALA A 554 -8.06 -14.10 19.02
N ALA A 555 -9.33 -13.86 19.39
CA ALA A 555 -10.42 -14.82 19.23
C ALA A 555 -10.81 -14.97 17.73
N PRO A 556 -10.59 -16.14 17.08
CA PRO A 556 -10.95 -16.33 15.69
C PRO A 556 -12.48 -16.38 15.49
N GLY A 557 -12.97 -15.86 14.36
CA GLY A 557 -14.35 -16.12 13.91
C GLY A 557 -15.47 -15.47 14.74
N LEU A 558 -15.20 -14.40 15.49
CA LEU A 558 -16.24 -13.53 16.07
C LEU A 558 -16.01 -12.08 15.65
N GLY A 559 -16.71 -11.66 14.60
CA GLY A 559 -16.57 -10.32 14.02
C GLY A 559 -16.80 -9.20 15.03
N SER A 560 -15.93 -8.18 14.97
CA SER A 560 -15.96 -7.00 15.84
C SER A 560 -17.31 -6.28 15.79
N THR A 561 -18.17 -6.60 16.75
CA THR A 561 -19.48 -5.99 16.93
C THR A 561 -19.41 -5.01 18.09
N SER A 562 -19.67 -3.75 17.78
CA SER A 562 -19.63 -2.64 18.73
C SER A 562 -20.53 -2.91 19.95
N SER A 563 -20.01 -2.59 21.13
CA SER A 563 -20.66 -2.72 22.44
C SER A 563 -22.16 -2.39 22.44
N GLY A 564 -23.00 -3.38 22.74
CA GLY A 564 -24.43 -3.23 23.01
C GLY A 564 -24.84 -4.08 24.21
N THR A 565 -25.16 -3.44 25.33
CA THR A 565 -25.66 -4.14 26.53
C THR A 565 -27.08 -4.65 26.31
N GLY A 566 -27.23 -5.96 26.13
CA GLY A 566 -28.51 -6.65 26.03
C GLY A 566 -28.50 -7.96 26.81
N THR A 567 -29.02 -7.95 28.04
CA THR A 567 -29.19 -9.16 28.85
C THR A 567 -30.39 -9.95 28.34
N GLY A 568 -30.14 -10.97 27.50
CA GLY A 568 -31.16 -11.87 26.97
C GLY A 568 -30.68 -13.31 26.95
N THR A 569 -31.22 -14.15 27.84
CA THR A 569 -30.95 -15.59 27.87
C THR A 569 -31.79 -16.30 26.81
N SER A 570 -31.17 -16.84 25.77
CA SER A 570 -31.80 -17.82 24.88
C SER A 570 -30.79 -18.88 24.40
N SER A 571 -31.21 -20.14 24.38
CA SER A 571 -30.41 -21.28 23.92
C SER A 571 -30.50 -21.44 22.40
N GLY A 572 -30.18 -20.37 21.66
CA GLY A 572 -30.09 -20.39 20.21
C GLY A 572 -28.72 -20.91 19.74
N GLY A 573 -28.71 -21.68 18.65
CA GLY A 573 -27.45 -21.99 17.95
C GLY A 573 -26.80 -20.70 17.43
N LYS A 574 -25.46 -20.67 17.36
CA LYS A 574 -24.74 -19.53 16.76
C LYS A 574 -25.24 -19.32 15.32
N PRO A 575 -25.54 -18.08 14.89
CA PRO A 575 -25.88 -17.81 13.49
C PRO A 575 -24.71 -18.17 12.57
N ALA A 576 -25.02 -18.62 11.35
CA ALA A 576 -24.01 -18.98 10.36
C ALA A 576 -23.13 -17.76 10.00
N PRO A 577 -21.83 -17.93 9.75
CA PRO A 577 -20.84 -16.85 9.63
C PRO A 577 -20.89 -16.15 8.25
N THR A 578 -22.08 -15.79 7.82
CA THR A 578 -22.39 -15.24 6.49
C THR A 578 -22.20 -13.71 6.44
N PHE A 579 -22.29 -13.12 5.25
CA PHE A 579 -22.21 -11.67 5.06
C PHE A 579 -23.38 -10.94 5.73
N LYS A 580 -23.07 -9.81 6.35
CA LYS A 580 -24.05 -8.86 6.92
C LYS A 580 -24.96 -8.24 5.85
N SER A 581 -24.45 -8.04 4.64
CA SER A 581 -25.22 -7.65 3.46
C SER A 581 -24.47 -7.98 2.17
N THR A 582 -25.21 -8.41 1.15
CA THR A 582 -24.78 -8.56 -0.25
C THR A 582 -25.21 -7.39 -1.13
N THR A 583 -25.87 -6.38 -0.54
CA THR A 583 -26.44 -5.22 -1.25
C THR A 583 -26.11 -3.91 -0.53
N GLY A 584 -26.30 -2.78 -1.21
CA GLY A 584 -25.99 -1.46 -0.64
C GLY A 584 -24.53 -1.03 -0.79
N PHE A 585 -23.74 -1.74 -1.61
CA PHE A 585 -22.47 -1.23 -2.11
C PHE A 585 -22.68 0.11 -2.85
N LYS A 586 -21.74 1.04 -2.70
CA LYS A 586 -21.69 2.23 -3.56
C LYS A 586 -21.29 1.79 -4.96
N SER A 587 -22.06 2.22 -5.97
CA SER A 587 -21.74 1.96 -7.37
C SER A 587 -20.65 2.92 -7.84
N ASP A 588 -19.40 2.49 -7.73
CA ASP A 588 -18.22 3.24 -8.20
C ASP A 588 -17.98 3.05 -9.72
N MET A 589 -18.77 2.20 -10.39
CA MET A 589 -18.74 2.12 -11.85
C MET A 589 -19.11 3.48 -12.47
N PRO A 590 -18.33 4.01 -13.42
CA PRO A 590 -18.75 5.17 -14.18
C PRO A 590 -20.06 4.84 -14.89
N LEU A 591 -21.04 5.75 -14.82
CA LEU A 591 -22.31 5.61 -15.54
C LEU A 591 -22.00 5.29 -17.00
N SER A 592 -22.57 4.20 -17.53
CA SER A 592 -22.34 3.81 -18.92
C SER A 592 -22.68 4.97 -19.85
N MET A 593 -22.02 5.09 -21.00
CA MET A 593 -22.27 6.23 -21.88
C MET A 593 -23.76 6.31 -22.28
N THR A 594 -24.43 5.15 -22.43
CA THR A 594 -25.88 5.02 -22.59
C THR A 594 -26.68 5.63 -21.43
N ALA A 595 -26.28 5.40 -20.17
CA ALA A 595 -26.90 5.99 -18.99
C ALA A 595 -26.66 7.50 -18.89
N ILE A 596 -25.44 7.97 -19.22
CA ILE A 596 -25.12 9.41 -19.29
C ILE A 596 -25.99 10.09 -20.36
N ILE A 597 -26.09 9.49 -21.56
CA ILE A 597 -26.95 9.97 -22.65
C ILE A 597 -28.42 9.97 -22.24
N ALA A 598 -28.91 8.92 -21.56
CA ALA A 598 -30.29 8.84 -21.09
C ALA A 598 -30.62 9.92 -20.03
N ILE A 599 -29.70 10.19 -19.10
CA ILE A 599 -29.83 11.26 -18.10
C ILE A 599 -29.82 12.64 -18.78
N ALA A 600 -28.86 12.89 -19.68
CA ALA A 600 -28.76 14.14 -20.43
C ALA A 600 -30.01 14.41 -21.29
N ALA A 601 -30.53 13.39 -21.99
CA ALA A 601 -31.76 13.48 -22.77
C ALA A 601 -32.98 13.74 -21.87
N SER A 602 -33.06 13.09 -20.70
CA SER A 602 -34.15 13.29 -19.73
C SER A 602 -34.15 14.72 -19.17
N CYS A 603 -32.98 15.24 -18.79
CA CYS A 603 -32.83 16.62 -18.33
C CYS A 603 -33.12 17.63 -19.45
N GLY A 604 -32.70 17.36 -20.69
CA GLY A 604 -33.02 18.18 -21.86
C GLY A 604 -34.52 18.26 -22.13
N ALA A 605 -35.22 17.13 -22.10
CA ALA A 605 -36.68 17.07 -22.25
C ALA A 605 -37.41 17.85 -21.14
N LEU A 606 -36.96 17.73 -19.88
CA LEU A 606 -37.51 18.48 -18.76
C LEU A 606 -37.35 20.00 -18.94
N LEU A 607 -36.16 20.45 -19.38
CA LEU A 607 -35.89 21.87 -19.64
C LEU A 607 -36.73 22.41 -20.79
N ILE A 608 -36.93 21.65 -21.87
CA ILE A 608 -37.80 22.03 -23.00
C ILE A 608 -39.27 22.15 -22.54
N LEU A 609 -39.75 21.22 -21.70
CA LEU A 609 -41.10 21.28 -21.13
C LEU A 609 -41.29 22.50 -20.22
N LEU A 610 -40.31 22.81 -19.36
CA LEU A 610 -40.33 24.01 -18.52
C LEU A 610 -40.30 25.31 -19.34
N LEU A 611 -39.49 25.36 -20.41
CA LEU A 611 -39.44 26.50 -21.33
C LEU A 611 -40.79 26.69 -22.06
N GLY A 612 -41.38 25.59 -22.56
CA GLY A 612 -42.70 25.60 -23.18
C GLY A 612 -43.80 26.07 -22.23
N LEU A 613 -43.77 25.61 -20.96
CA LEU A 613 -44.70 26.06 -19.92
C LEU A 613 -44.53 27.56 -19.62
N PHE A 614 -43.29 28.06 -19.55
CA PHE A 614 -42.99 29.47 -19.32
C PHE A 614 -43.48 30.35 -20.49
N VAL A 615 -43.21 29.96 -21.73
CA VAL A 615 -43.71 30.64 -22.94
C VAL A 615 -45.24 30.65 -22.96
N TRP A 616 -45.90 29.53 -22.65
CA TRP A 616 -47.36 29.46 -22.55
C TRP A 616 -47.93 30.36 -21.45
N CYS A 617 -47.29 30.40 -20.28
CA CYS A 617 -47.65 31.32 -19.20
C CYS A 617 -47.50 32.80 -19.61
N CYS A 618 -46.42 33.16 -20.32
CA CYS A 618 -46.22 34.52 -20.84
C CYS A 618 -47.27 34.87 -21.90
N VAL A 619 -47.50 34.01 -22.90
CA VAL A 619 -48.54 34.23 -23.95
C VAL A 619 -49.94 34.34 -23.33
N ARG A 620 -50.27 33.49 -22.35
CA ARG A 620 -51.57 33.54 -21.64
C ARG A 620 -51.70 34.81 -20.78
N SER A 621 -50.60 35.30 -20.22
CA SER A 621 -50.56 36.56 -19.44
C SER A 621 -50.69 37.79 -20.33
N CYS A 622 -50.02 37.82 -21.49
CA CYS A 622 -50.22 38.86 -22.50
C CYS A 622 -51.67 38.88 -23.00
N LYS A 623 -52.24 37.73 -23.43
CA LYS A 623 -53.66 37.66 -23.83
C LYS A 623 -54.62 38.15 -22.73
N LYS A 624 -54.35 37.83 -21.45
CA LYS A 624 -55.13 38.39 -20.31
C LYS A 624 -54.93 39.91 -20.14
N ARG A 625 -53.71 40.43 -20.28
CA ARG A 625 -53.39 41.86 -20.19
C ARG A 625 -54.07 42.65 -21.31
N ASP A 626 -54.03 42.13 -22.52
CA ASP A 626 -54.51 42.84 -23.70
C ASP A 626 -56.06 42.79 -23.75
N ALA A 627 -56.68 41.72 -23.25
CA ALA A 627 -58.12 41.69 -22.94
C ALA A 627 -58.54 42.67 -21.83
N ARG A 628 -57.69 42.91 -20.81
CA ARG A 628 -57.91 43.99 -19.82
C ARG A 628 -57.81 45.37 -20.46
N LYS A 629 -56.80 45.61 -21.32
CA LYS A 629 -56.64 46.87 -22.06
C LYS A 629 -57.85 47.16 -22.96
N ALA A 630 -58.35 46.16 -23.68
CA ALA A 630 -59.55 46.28 -24.49
C ALA A 630 -60.80 46.66 -23.65
N ARG A 631 -60.98 46.05 -22.47
CA ARG A 631 -62.05 46.45 -21.53
C ARG A 631 -61.87 47.86 -20.98
N ALA A 632 -60.65 48.28 -20.65
CA ALA A 632 -60.38 49.64 -20.17
C ALA A 632 -60.65 50.71 -21.24
N ALA A 633 -60.23 50.46 -22.48
CA ALA A 633 -60.48 51.35 -23.61
C ALA A 633 -61.98 51.52 -23.94
N ALA A 634 -62.81 50.52 -23.64
CA ALA A 634 -64.26 50.59 -23.81
C ALA A 634 -64.98 51.44 -22.73
N ILE A 635 -64.32 51.74 -21.60
CA ILE A 635 -64.90 52.48 -20.47
C ILE A 635 -64.63 54.00 -20.57
N LEU A 636 -63.61 54.43 -21.31
CA LEU A 636 -63.14 55.81 -21.41
C LEU A 636 -63.82 56.64 -22.53
N LYS A 637 -65.13 56.48 -22.72
CA LYS A 637 -65.92 57.17 -23.77
C LYS A 637 -67.13 57.97 -23.23
N THR A 638 -66.88 59.04 -22.48
CA THR A 638 -67.71 60.27 -22.40
C THR A 638 -66.91 61.40 -21.72
N PRO A 639 -67.23 62.70 -21.93
CA PRO A 639 -66.18 63.69 -22.19
C PRO A 639 -66.20 64.89 -21.19
N PRO A 640 -65.68 66.09 -21.55
CA PRO A 640 -64.59 66.72 -20.80
C PRO A 640 -65.04 67.78 -19.78
N ARG A 641 -64.10 68.22 -18.95
CA ARG A 641 -64.14 69.57 -18.35
C ARG A 641 -62.81 70.29 -18.53
N HIS A 642 -62.88 71.59 -18.35
CA HIS A 642 -61.98 72.61 -18.88
C HIS A 642 -61.15 73.25 -17.77
N ASP A 643 -60.30 74.20 -18.16
CA ASP A 643 -59.62 75.19 -17.31
C ASP A 643 -58.50 74.65 -16.40
N ASP A 644 -57.49 75.44 -16.03
CA ASP A 644 -56.59 76.35 -16.77
C ASP A 644 -55.54 76.84 -15.76
N HIS A 645 -54.29 77.09 -16.20
CA HIS A 645 -53.33 78.11 -15.71
C HIS A 645 -51.87 77.70 -16.01
N PRO A 646 -50.96 78.63 -16.42
CA PRO A 646 -49.66 78.23 -17.00
C PRO A 646 -48.40 78.81 -16.29
N LEU A 647 -47.24 78.35 -16.77
CA LEU A 647 -45.87 78.88 -16.61
C LEU A 647 -45.21 78.85 -15.20
N LEU A 648 -44.06 78.18 -15.15
CA LEU A 648 -42.76 78.85 -14.97
C LEU A 648 -41.60 77.95 -15.47
N GLU A 649 -40.42 78.55 -15.69
CA GLU A 649 -39.34 77.99 -16.52
C GLU A 649 -38.13 77.52 -15.70
N SER A 650 -37.33 76.58 -16.22
CA SER A 650 -35.91 76.84 -16.61
C SER A 650 -35.11 75.58 -17.04
N HIS A 651 -34.48 75.70 -18.22
CA HIS A 651 -33.10 75.35 -18.62
C HIS A 651 -32.19 74.45 -17.72
N SER A 652 -31.28 73.61 -18.26
CA SER A 652 -30.93 73.29 -19.66
C SER A 652 -29.86 72.18 -19.78
N ALA A 653 -29.73 71.60 -21.00
CA ALA A 653 -28.59 70.85 -21.57
C ALA A 653 -28.30 69.44 -21.00
N GLU A 654 -28.06 68.35 -21.78
CA GLU A 654 -27.32 68.14 -23.06
C GLU A 654 -25.78 68.19 -22.85
N GLU A 655 -24.89 67.41 -23.50
CA GLU A 655 -24.91 66.35 -24.54
C GLU A 655 -23.49 65.68 -24.51
N SER A 656 -23.03 64.63 -25.22
CA SER A 656 -23.47 63.73 -26.31
C SER A 656 -22.66 62.40 -26.24
N PHE A 657 -22.75 61.34 -27.06
CA PHE A 657 -23.67 60.84 -28.12
C PHE A 657 -23.53 59.27 -28.13
N ALA A 658 -24.10 58.55 -29.12
CA ALA A 658 -23.83 57.10 -29.34
C ALA A 658 -23.69 56.73 -30.83
N SER A 659 -23.03 55.62 -31.17
CA SER A 659 -23.36 54.83 -32.39
C SER A 659 -22.68 53.45 -32.49
N PHE A 660 -23.44 52.47 -32.98
CA PHE A 660 -22.97 51.21 -33.62
C PHE A 660 -23.22 51.34 -35.14
N PRO A 661 -22.47 50.63 -36.01
CA PRO A 661 -22.93 49.32 -36.54
C PRO A 661 -21.77 48.33 -36.85
N ALA A 662 -21.94 47.15 -37.45
CA ALA A 662 -22.87 46.02 -37.27
C ALA A 662 -22.53 44.93 -38.34
N TYR A 663 -22.74 43.63 -38.05
CA TYR A 663 -22.86 42.52 -39.03
C TYR A 663 -21.55 42.13 -39.81
N GLN A 664 -21.31 40.90 -40.34
CA GLN A 664 -22.06 39.63 -40.41
C GLN A 664 -21.13 38.41 -40.67
N LYS A 665 -21.70 37.17 -40.58
CA LYS A 665 -21.32 35.87 -41.22
C LYS A 665 -20.32 34.91 -40.53
N ALA A 666 -20.88 33.78 -40.07
CA ALA A 666 -20.39 32.42 -40.36
C ALA A 666 -21.13 31.90 -41.64
N PRO A 667 -20.97 30.66 -42.20
CA PRO A 667 -20.83 29.35 -41.51
C PRO A 667 -19.84 28.34 -42.14
N GLY A 668 -19.75 27.12 -41.59
CA GLY A 668 -19.14 25.96 -42.24
C GLY A 668 -19.05 24.69 -41.36
N HIS A 669 -19.84 23.66 -41.67
CA HIS A 669 -19.71 22.31 -41.10
C HIS A 669 -18.88 21.40 -42.01
N ARG A 670 -18.14 20.45 -41.41
CA ARG A 670 -17.78 19.08 -41.89
C ARG A 670 -16.63 18.53 -41.03
N GLU A 671 -16.35 17.23 -40.96
CA GLU A 671 -17.18 16.00 -40.90
C GLU A 671 -16.29 14.93 -40.22
N TRP A 672 -16.74 13.67 -40.14
CA TRP A 672 -16.02 12.59 -39.43
C TRP A 672 -14.68 12.21 -40.09
N ASP A 673 -13.75 11.67 -39.30
CA ASP A 673 -13.35 10.26 -39.49
C ASP A 673 -12.52 9.68 -38.32
N SER A 674 -12.50 8.34 -38.25
CA SER A 674 -11.60 7.54 -37.43
C SER A 674 -11.17 6.30 -38.23
N PRO A 675 -9.92 5.85 -38.12
CA PRO A 675 -9.59 4.47 -38.49
C PRO A 675 -8.99 3.69 -37.31
N MET A 676 -9.51 2.47 -37.10
CA MET A 676 -8.73 1.40 -36.48
C MET A 676 -7.89 0.70 -37.56
N THR A 677 -6.65 0.34 -37.23
CA THR A 677 -5.89 -0.86 -37.66
C THR A 677 -4.51 -0.79 -36.95
N SER A 678 -3.95 -1.83 -36.32
CA SER A 678 -3.42 -3.09 -36.91
C SER A 678 -2.41 -2.79 -38.04
N VAL A 679 -1.15 -3.23 -38.02
CA VAL A 679 -0.70 -4.61 -37.83
C VAL A 679 0.76 -4.66 -37.31
N SER A 680 1.06 -5.72 -36.56
CA SER A 680 2.31 -6.53 -36.49
C SER A 680 3.73 -5.94 -36.56
N HIS A 681 4.61 -6.72 -35.91
CA HIS A 681 6.09 -6.80 -35.91
C HIS A 681 6.73 -6.20 -34.64
N GLY A 682 7.49 -6.94 -33.83
CA GLY A 682 7.89 -8.34 -33.96
C GLY A 682 9.36 -8.52 -33.59
N GLN A 683 9.69 -8.46 -32.29
CA GLN A 683 11.05 -8.68 -31.81
C GLN A 683 11.16 -9.73 -30.72
N GLN A 684 12.17 -10.55 -30.94
CA GLN A 684 12.75 -11.67 -30.20
C GLN A 684 12.62 -11.66 -28.67
N ILE A 685 12.42 -12.87 -28.14
CA ILE A 685 12.65 -13.22 -26.73
C ILE A 685 14.12 -12.96 -26.41
N HIS A 686 14.39 -12.09 -25.42
CA HIS A 686 15.70 -11.96 -24.81
C HIS A 686 15.76 -12.77 -23.50
N PRO A 687 16.80 -13.58 -23.27
CA PRO A 687 17.05 -14.15 -21.94
C PRO A 687 17.39 -13.03 -20.95
N SER A 688 17.12 -13.27 -19.67
CA SER A 688 17.17 -12.30 -18.57
C SER A 688 18.36 -11.32 -18.63
N THR A 689 18.09 -10.09 -19.06
CA THR A 689 19.00 -8.95 -18.89
C THR A 689 19.24 -8.72 -17.40
N SER A 690 20.48 -8.48 -16.98
CA SER A 690 20.78 -8.15 -15.59
C SER A 690 20.13 -6.82 -15.19
N TYR A 691 19.49 -6.79 -14.02
CA TYR A 691 18.77 -5.62 -13.47
C TYR A 691 19.67 -4.41 -13.10
N ALA A 692 20.92 -4.38 -13.56
CA ALA A 692 21.94 -3.39 -13.16
C ALA A 692 21.83 -2.02 -13.86
N ASN A 693 20.99 -1.90 -14.90
CA ASN A 693 20.96 -0.73 -15.78
C ASN A 693 19.72 0.18 -15.62
N VAL A 694 18.94 0.03 -14.55
CA VAL A 694 18.02 1.10 -14.12
C VAL A 694 18.79 2.02 -13.18
N GLN A 695 19.34 3.10 -13.72
CA GLN A 695 19.96 4.15 -12.91
C GLN A 695 18.86 4.98 -12.23
N PRO A 696 18.92 5.21 -10.90
CA PRO A 696 17.99 6.12 -10.26
C PRO A 696 18.26 7.56 -10.72
N GLU A 697 17.19 8.29 -11.05
CA GLU A 697 17.25 9.71 -11.37
C GLU A 697 17.38 10.50 -10.07
N TYR A 698 18.61 10.87 -9.71
CA TYR A 698 18.90 11.63 -8.50
C TYR A 698 18.43 13.08 -8.65
N ASP A 699 17.60 13.56 -7.72
CA ASP A 699 17.18 14.97 -7.57
C ASP A 699 18.35 15.93 -7.17
N TRP A 700 19.59 15.62 -7.54
CA TRP A 700 20.79 16.36 -7.12
C TRP A 700 21.32 17.29 -8.20
N THR A 701 20.91 18.56 -8.15
CA THR A 701 21.60 19.64 -8.86
C THR A 701 22.79 20.14 -8.04
N ALA A 702 23.99 19.99 -8.58
CA ALA A 702 25.24 20.34 -7.88
C ALA A 702 25.37 21.86 -7.66
N PRO A 703 25.65 22.34 -6.43
CA PRO A 703 26.20 23.67 -6.23
C PRO A 703 27.57 23.77 -6.91
N ALA A 704 27.75 24.73 -7.81
CA ALA A 704 28.92 24.76 -8.67
C ALA A 704 30.20 25.20 -7.93
N GLY A 705 31.14 24.25 -7.81
CA GLY A 705 32.57 24.53 -7.68
C GLY A 705 33.17 24.45 -6.28
N HIS A 706 34.16 23.56 -6.12
CA HIS A 706 35.53 23.92 -5.72
C HIS A 706 36.50 22.84 -6.26
N GLN A 707 37.69 23.24 -6.74
CA GLN A 707 38.69 22.34 -7.33
C GLN A 707 39.64 21.78 -6.24
N PRO A 708 39.78 20.44 -6.08
CA PRO A 708 40.75 19.87 -5.15
C PRO A 708 42.17 19.86 -5.74
N ARG A 709 43.16 20.34 -4.97
CA ARG A 709 44.58 20.15 -5.30
C ARG A 709 45.02 18.71 -4.96
N PRO A 710 45.88 18.06 -5.77
CA PRO A 710 46.50 16.81 -5.39
C PRO A 710 47.63 17.02 -4.38
N SER A 711 47.79 16.08 -3.45
CA SER A 711 49.01 15.90 -2.64
C SER A 711 49.50 14.46 -2.76
N ALA A 712 50.81 14.27 -2.86
CA ALA A 712 51.41 13.00 -3.27
C ALA A 712 51.52 11.95 -2.15
N SER A 713 51.60 10.68 -2.53
CA SER A 713 51.90 9.57 -1.64
C SER A 713 53.41 9.37 -1.44
N GLN A 714 53.81 8.91 -0.26
CA GLN A 714 55.06 8.17 -0.06
C GLN A 714 54.83 6.95 0.85
N ARG A 715 55.75 5.99 0.77
CA ARG A 715 55.63 4.62 1.30
C ARG A 715 56.40 4.47 2.62
N SER A 716 56.04 3.47 3.43
CA SER A 716 57.00 2.43 3.84
C SER A 716 56.41 1.25 4.64
N THR A 717 56.55 0.03 4.08
CA THR A 717 56.93 -1.25 4.75
C THR A 717 56.08 -1.88 5.88
N PRO A 718 56.22 -3.21 6.13
CA PRO A 718 56.54 -4.33 5.23
C PRO A 718 55.57 -5.53 5.38
N GLN A 719 55.72 -6.54 4.52
CA GLN A 719 55.01 -7.83 4.65
C GLN A 719 55.68 -8.77 5.66
N MET A 720 54.89 -9.66 6.28
CA MET A 720 55.37 -11.00 6.66
C MET A 720 54.76 -12.03 5.71
N GLN A 721 55.56 -13.02 5.29
CA GLN A 721 55.09 -14.25 4.67
C GLN A 721 55.06 -15.36 5.72
N GLN A 722 54.03 -16.20 5.69
CA GLN A 722 54.13 -17.59 6.14
C GLN A 722 53.53 -18.52 5.09
N TYR A 723 54.22 -19.62 4.83
CA TYR A 723 53.77 -20.69 3.95
C TYR A 723 52.77 -21.60 4.68
N TYR A 724 51.80 -22.15 3.97
CA TYR A 724 51.08 -23.35 4.38
C TYR A 724 51.02 -24.38 3.26
N PHE A 725 51.06 -25.66 3.65
CA PHE A 725 51.07 -26.81 2.75
C PHE A 725 49.67 -27.14 2.19
N HIS A 726 49.63 -27.81 1.04
CA HIS A 726 48.43 -28.51 0.58
C HIS A 726 48.09 -29.69 1.51
N GLN A 727 46.81 -29.81 1.87
CA GLN A 727 46.14 -31.10 1.97
C GLN A 727 44.86 -31.07 1.14
N GLN A 728 44.54 -32.19 0.50
CA GLN A 728 43.35 -32.34 -0.35
C GLN A 728 42.19 -32.90 0.48
N GLN A 729 41.06 -32.20 0.50
CA GLN A 729 39.73 -32.81 0.66
C GLN A 729 38.78 -32.13 -0.34
N ASN A 730 38.08 -32.93 -1.13
CA ASN A 730 37.13 -32.44 -2.14
C ASN A 730 35.70 -32.45 -1.58
N PRO A 731 34.99 -31.31 -1.57
CA PRO A 731 33.55 -31.27 -1.73
C PRO A 731 33.22 -31.27 -3.23
N VAL A 732 32.21 -32.04 -3.65
CA VAL A 732 31.71 -32.00 -5.02
C VAL A 732 30.93 -30.69 -5.22
N TYR A 733 31.43 -29.83 -6.10
CA TYR A 733 30.68 -28.66 -6.55
C TYR A 733 29.54 -29.09 -7.48
N LEU A 734 28.29 -28.85 -7.08
CA LEU A 734 27.16 -28.82 -8.01
C LEU A 734 27.36 -27.65 -8.97
N GLN A 735 27.49 -27.96 -10.25
CA GLN A 735 27.59 -26.95 -11.31
C GLN A 735 26.24 -26.24 -11.50
N SER A 736 26.28 -24.94 -11.80
CA SER A 736 25.10 -24.23 -12.30
C SER A 736 24.71 -24.79 -13.66
N PRO A 737 23.43 -25.13 -13.92
CA PRO A 737 22.99 -25.67 -15.21
C PRO A 737 22.99 -24.63 -16.35
N TYR A 738 23.31 -23.36 -16.08
CA TYR A 738 23.38 -22.29 -17.09
C TYR A 738 24.75 -22.21 -17.81
N GLN A 739 25.19 -23.32 -18.40
CA GLN A 739 26.26 -23.35 -19.41
C GLN A 739 25.95 -24.34 -20.53
N SER A 740 25.30 -23.87 -21.60
CA SER A 740 25.27 -24.58 -22.89
C SER A 740 26.48 -24.19 -23.74
N HIS A 741 27.11 -25.17 -24.39
CA HIS A 741 28.22 -24.90 -25.32
C HIS A 741 27.73 -24.16 -26.57
N VAL A 742 28.40 -23.07 -26.93
CA VAL A 742 28.30 -22.47 -28.27
C VAL A 742 29.57 -22.84 -29.05
N GLN A 743 29.42 -23.67 -30.08
CA GLN A 743 30.51 -23.97 -31.01
C GLN A 743 30.82 -22.75 -31.89
N SER A 744 32.08 -22.39 -32.00
CA SER A 744 32.54 -21.31 -32.87
C SER A 744 32.81 -21.80 -34.29
N HIS A 745 31.97 -21.44 -35.25
CA HIS A 745 32.28 -21.54 -36.68
C HIS A 745 32.07 -20.19 -37.37
N ALA A 746 33.07 -19.79 -38.15
CA ALA A 746 33.06 -18.60 -38.99
C ALA A 746 33.09 -19.01 -40.45
N GLN A 747 32.38 -18.26 -41.30
CA GLN A 747 32.53 -18.19 -42.77
C GLN A 747 32.62 -19.54 -43.53
N SER A 748 31.67 -19.86 -44.41
CA SER A 748 31.66 -19.20 -45.73
C SER A 748 30.55 -19.75 -46.66
N GLN A 749 30.43 -19.09 -47.82
CA GLN A 749 29.77 -19.48 -49.07
C GLN A 749 28.22 -19.58 -49.14
N TYR A 750 27.69 -18.87 -50.15
CA TYR A 750 26.47 -19.23 -50.88
C TYR A 750 26.74 -20.48 -51.72
N GLU A 751 25.75 -21.37 -51.91
CA GLU A 751 25.11 -21.55 -53.23
C GLU A 751 23.81 -22.39 -53.15
N GLN A 752 23.28 -22.84 -54.29
CA GLN A 752 21.86 -23.16 -54.49
C GLN A 752 21.54 -24.67 -54.52
N SER A 753 20.22 -24.96 -54.42
CA SER A 753 19.55 -26.16 -55.00
C SER A 753 19.78 -27.51 -54.27
N GLN A 754 18.91 -28.53 -54.40
CA GLN A 754 17.49 -28.56 -54.77
C GLN A 754 16.76 -29.77 -54.14
N TYR A 755 15.48 -29.90 -54.45
CA TYR A 755 14.50 -30.94 -54.08
C TYR A 755 14.94 -32.42 -54.01
N SER A 756 14.08 -33.18 -53.31
CA SER A 756 13.81 -34.64 -53.38
C SER A 756 14.49 -35.50 -52.28
N HIS A 757 13.91 -36.61 -51.78
CA HIS A 757 12.53 -37.13 -51.81
C HIS A 757 12.44 -38.32 -50.82
N SER A 758 11.30 -38.50 -50.14
CA SER A 758 10.82 -39.82 -49.61
C SER A 758 11.71 -40.47 -48.50
N TYR A 759 11.31 -41.52 -47.76
CA TYR A 759 10.01 -42.12 -47.43
C TYR A 759 10.19 -42.96 -46.14
N ASN A 760 9.09 -43.29 -45.44
CA ASN A 760 8.97 -44.35 -44.42
C ASN A 760 9.86 -44.25 -43.15
N ASP A 761 9.62 -44.99 -42.07
CA ASP A 761 8.39 -45.45 -41.38
C ASP A 761 8.85 -46.15 -40.06
N ALA A 762 7.90 -46.50 -39.19
CA ALA A 762 7.97 -47.61 -38.22
C ALA A 762 8.83 -47.50 -36.94
N ARG A 763 8.11 -47.20 -35.84
CA ARG A 763 7.97 -48.01 -34.60
C ARG A 763 9.12 -48.16 -33.59
N ALA A 764 8.73 -47.94 -32.32
CA ALA A 764 9.21 -48.55 -31.07
C ALA A 764 10.68 -48.28 -30.65
N PHE A 765 10.98 -48.06 -29.38
CA PHE A 765 10.20 -48.34 -28.16
C PHE A 765 9.67 -47.10 -27.42
#